data_AF-A0A6A5WQL4-F1
#
_entry.id   AF-A0A6A5WQL4-F1
#
_cell.length_a   1.000
_cell.length_b   1.000
_cell.length_c   1.000
_cell.angle_alpha   90.00
_cell.angle_beta   90.00
_cell.angle_gamma   90.00
#
_symmetry.space_group_name_H-M   'P 1'
#
loop_
_entity.id
_entity.type
_entity.pdbx_description
1 polymer ?
#
loop_
_entity_poly.entity_id
_entity_poly.type
_entity_poly.pdbx_seq_one_letter_code
_entity_poly.pdbx_strand_id
1 'polypeptide(L)'
;MSKGMTFVDLASLGQAGSSDSTTNKHLIYNCGGINGRFIQKFEKETAELGKGSYRYAWVLDKLNAERDRGVTTAIALWKFETPDRHVTVIESRGLLGPHAKKKKESRRAKEANRRNRRNRKNGIKYEPVKLDGSEFRLLRLLKGTRGSPIQCKLFIQQLGQAQKYYAQSYTWGKKLEMEYIFVDGQKVEVQKNLANALHAFRREEVDVILWVDALCINQGGGDDEEKEQGDKDQEYKKEKSQQITLMADIYRNAEEVYIYLGLGNRDTNLAMDLMQQIEERDSDWMISDRLKNMTWTPDGSSGSGVPDAKRGLRDMLIRTWFERVWILQEVAFARKARIFCGIKSVSPTAFMLAPEAAGIEPRPQCKAVFDILQKQWEPKKQPIDVLLRKFRHSDATVQHDKIYALLNMSSDAHKTDYLRPDYSKSLGEVIYDTAIFIIGYRGDTIIEVFTEWKELEELVNNIHILPRLAVQWALDTKKARLIKDLLQKYQIEYDRWGATDNLTKDVMKLAIKTQDMPLCKALLQCHKAWGQGGMSRHHRLPNVTLEWAVDAGNSEVVKEILQRYDSELENGKIESPYLNKAMEWALETERIDVVREILQHYNRKDVLSKTTKGQSTEFLAAKFGDMELLQWVEPQLQGRSLDLGESIREAYKGGHEDMVLLMLKYARCISGDLFDNLLTWSVSKTQPRDELRKLLLDRWSRLFGREWEARHVKSVLEQDGGLVDAADGLNKTPLMQAANHKQVEIVRLLLNQGAKVNLKSYWSETALSQVISSWEATKSWKKDFAAEITIIGMLLSFQADPNIPDNKGLLPLHKAIQIGSTELTKLLLEGQANPNIKDGGKQLPLHMAIRARSIELTALLLEATANPNIPDTWLPLQIAVAARSLKFTKMLLENGADPNILNGERWLPLQLAVDAESSEITTLLLERGANVDGRAEKSQSPLFIASERGNTSLTRLLLDRGAEINAENEQKMTPLMYASYYGRVDVVHLLLNSGAKYDSKDKFGHTALDHAKNYYDGRALDYFTGKRRFEAAQALEQHEKKIKASRDKDVPVECLSIDSDTQISSDSSTDTEKKNIGFVE
;
A
#
# COMPACT_ATOMS: atom_id res chain seq x y z
N MET A 1 36.66 -24.97 -24.80
CA MET A 1 35.43 -25.46 -24.13
C MET A 1 34.24 -24.98 -24.94
N SER A 2 33.28 -25.87 -25.18
CA SER A 2 32.55 -26.12 -26.44
C SER A 2 31.35 -25.22 -26.77
N LYS A 3 31.02 -25.21 -28.07
CA LYS A 3 30.00 -24.48 -28.86
C LYS A 3 28.53 -24.89 -28.61
N GLY A 4 27.60 -24.04 -29.09
CA GLY A 4 26.17 -24.30 -29.38
C GLY A 4 25.22 -23.52 -28.44
N MET A 5 24.08 -22.95 -28.79
CA MET A 5 23.15 -23.09 -29.92
C MET A 5 22.17 -21.89 -29.95
N THR A 6 21.34 -21.87 -30.99
CA THR A 6 20.45 -20.85 -31.58
C THR A 6 19.16 -20.47 -30.83
N PHE A 7 18.54 -19.38 -31.32
CA PHE A 7 17.16 -18.89 -31.13
C PHE A 7 16.09 -19.89 -31.65
N VAL A 8 14.83 -19.70 -31.21
CA VAL A 8 13.54 -20.37 -31.61
C VAL A 8 13.21 -21.63 -30.76
N ASP A 9 12.05 -21.85 -30.10
CA ASP A 9 10.68 -21.33 -30.25
C ASP A 9 9.89 -21.36 -28.91
N LEU A 10 9.04 -20.34 -28.73
CA LEU A 10 7.99 -20.22 -27.71
C LEU A 10 6.65 -20.45 -28.43
N ALA A 11 6.08 -21.66 -28.33
CA ALA A 11 4.72 -21.91 -28.81
C ALA A 11 4.08 -23.10 -28.08
N SER A 12 3.69 -22.92 -26.82
CA SER A 12 2.52 -23.60 -26.22
C SER A 12 2.21 -23.02 -24.84
N LEU A 13 0.91 -22.89 -24.53
CA LEU A 13 0.30 -22.40 -23.29
C LEU A 13 -0.07 -20.91 -23.24
N GLY A 14 -0.84 -20.49 -24.24
CA GLY A 14 -1.99 -19.62 -23.97
C GLY A 14 -3.26 -20.46 -23.98
N GLN A 15 -3.92 -20.59 -22.82
CA GLN A 15 -5.37 -20.41 -22.61
C GLN A 15 -5.84 -21.06 -21.29
N ALA A 16 -6.71 -20.30 -20.59
CA ALA A 16 -7.46 -20.59 -19.36
C ALA A 16 -6.64 -20.73 -18.07
N GLY A 17 -6.92 -20.04 -16.96
CA GLY A 17 -8.12 -19.32 -16.55
C GLY A 17 -8.48 -19.74 -15.12
N SER A 18 -8.17 -18.87 -14.15
CA SER A 18 -8.72 -18.75 -12.79
C SER A 18 -8.89 -20.00 -11.90
N SER A 19 -8.14 -20.04 -10.78
CA SER A 19 -8.68 -19.92 -9.40
C SER A 19 -7.60 -20.26 -8.35
N ASP A 20 -7.66 -19.55 -7.22
CA ASP A 20 -6.94 -19.77 -5.95
C ASP A 20 -5.50 -19.22 -5.80
N SER A 21 -5.48 -17.98 -5.31
CA SER A 21 -4.34 -17.23 -4.81
C SER A 21 -4.12 -17.46 -3.31
N THR A 22 -3.52 -18.57 -2.90
CA THR A 22 -3.01 -18.72 -1.50
C THR A 22 -1.93 -19.79 -1.42
N THR A 23 -0.77 -19.57 -2.05
CA THR A 23 0.48 -20.30 -1.70
C THR A 23 1.68 -19.67 -2.40
N ASN A 24 2.08 -18.46 -1.99
CA ASN A 24 3.45 -17.92 -2.15
C ASN A 24 3.61 -16.59 -1.39
N LYS A 25 3.37 -16.60 -0.08
CA LYS A 25 3.61 -15.47 0.83
C LYS A 25 4.50 -15.83 2.02
N HIS A 26 5.58 -16.56 1.77
CA HIS A 26 6.65 -16.74 2.75
C HIS A 26 8.00 -16.58 2.08
N LEU A 27 8.49 -15.34 1.99
CA LEU A 27 9.93 -14.96 2.03
C LEU A 27 10.12 -13.46 1.75
N ILE A 28 9.47 -12.55 2.50
CA ILE A 28 9.96 -11.15 2.65
C ILE A 28 9.62 -10.68 4.06
N TYR A 29 10.56 -10.87 5.00
CA TYR A 29 10.62 -10.11 6.25
C TYR A 29 12.10 -9.76 6.50
N ASN A 30 12.46 -8.54 6.11
CA ASN A 30 13.41 -7.65 6.78
C ASN A 30 13.95 -6.63 5.78
N CYS A 31 13.33 -5.45 5.79
CA CYS A 31 13.95 -4.14 5.66
C CYS A 31 12.84 -3.10 5.74
N GLY A 32 12.78 -2.38 6.86
CA GLY A 32 11.83 -1.29 7.06
C GLY A 32 12.19 -0.07 6.21
N GLY A 33 11.16 0.63 5.73
CA GLY A 33 11.28 2.03 5.32
C GLY A 33 11.50 2.29 3.84
N ILE A 34 10.55 1.91 2.98
CA ILE A 34 10.36 2.58 1.68
C ILE A 34 8.87 2.88 1.50
N ASN A 35 8.56 4.14 1.18
CA ASN A 35 7.22 4.70 1.01
C ASN A 35 6.37 3.87 0.01
N GLY A 36 5.27 3.28 0.48
CA GLY A 36 4.35 2.47 -0.34
C GLY A 36 3.69 3.24 -1.51
N ARG A 37 3.67 4.58 -1.46
CA ARG A 37 3.22 5.43 -2.59
C ARG A 37 4.19 5.43 -3.78
N PHE A 38 5.48 5.18 -3.56
CA PHE A 38 6.47 5.10 -4.63
C PHE A 38 6.33 3.76 -5.38
N ILE A 39 6.09 2.67 -4.65
CA ILE A 39 5.88 1.33 -5.21
C ILE A 39 4.56 1.27 -6.00
N GLN A 40 3.46 1.83 -5.47
CA GLN A 40 2.18 1.87 -6.21
C GLN A 40 2.24 2.76 -7.46
N LYS A 41 3.00 3.86 -7.44
CA LYS A 41 3.20 4.70 -8.64
C LYS A 41 4.11 4.00 -9.66
N PHE A 42 5.12 3.28 -9.19
CA PHE A 42 6.04 2.49 -10.00
C PHE A 42 5.37 1.27 -10.64
N GLU A 43 4.48 0.57 -9.93
CA GLU A 43 3.67 -0.56 -10.44
C GLU A 43 2.61 -0.10 -11.43
N LYS A 44 2.01 1.07 -11.21
CA LYS A 44 1.00 1.64 -12.11
C LYS A 44 1.60 2.18 -13.41
N GLU A 45 2.78 2.82 -13.34
CA GLU A 45 3.49 3.34 -14.53
C GLU A 45 4.25 2.23 -15.31
N THR A 46 4.56 1.09 -14.68
CA THR A 46 5.16 -0.07 -15.38
C THR A 46 4.13 -1.01 -16.03
N ALA A 47 2.86 -0.96 -15.62
CA ALA A 47 1.78 -1.71 -16.24
C ALA A 47 1.34 -1.15 -17.62
N GLU A 48 1.64 0.11 -17.92
CA GLU A 48 1.23 0.78 -19.18
C GLU A 48 2.25 0.67 -20.33
N LEU A 49 3.44 0.10 -20.10
CA LEU A 49 4.51 0.04 -21.11
C LEU A 49 4.79 -1.41 -21.55
N GLY A 50 4.25 -1.77 -22.71
CA GLY A 50 4.45 -3.05 -23.37
C GLY A 50 5.90 -3.36 -23.75
N LYS A 51 6.23 -4.65 -23.70
CA LYS A 51 7.46 -5.37 -24.10
C LYS A 51 8.51 -4.57 -24.92
N GLY A 52 9.73 -4.43 -24.39
CA GLY A 52 10.91 -4.01 -25.16
C GLY A 52 12.09 -3.55 -24.31
N SER A 53 13.31 -3.91 -24.72
CA SER A 53 14.55 -3.87 -23.95
C SER A 53 15.23 -2.49 -23.83
N TYR A 54 14.81 -1.61 -22.90
CA TYR A 54 15.63 -0.46 -22.48
C TYR A 54 15.33 -0.07 -21.02
N ARG A 55 15.98 -0.72 -20.04
CA ARG A 55 15.68 -0.51 -18.60
C ARG A 55 16.77 0.14 -17.74
N TYR A 56 17.93 0.53 -18.28
CA TYR A 56 19.00 1.12 -17.45
C TYR A 56 19.26 2.63 -17.69
N ALA A 57 18.98 3.17 -18.88
CA ALA A 57 19.26 4.58 -19.18
C ALA A 57 18.22 5.57 -18.59
N TRP A 58 16.95 5.18 -18.51
CA TRP A 58 15.86 6.07 -18.09
C TRP A 58 15.82 6.34 -16.57
N VAL A 59 16.26 5.37 -15.76
CA VAL A 59 16.27 5.48 -14.29
C VAL A 59 17.36 6.45 -13.80
N LEU A 60 18.50 6.50 -14.50
CA LEU A 60 19.61 7.40 -14.17
C LEU A 60 19.29 8.86 -14.50
N ASP A 61 18.58 9.14 -15.59
CA ASP A 61 18.16 10.50 -15.96
C ASP A 61 17.14 11.08 -14.96
N LYS A 62 16.23 10.26 -14.44
CA LYS A 62 15.25 10.67 -13.43
C LYS A 62 15.88 10.94 -12.05
N LEU A 63 16.89 10.17 -11.66
CA LEU A 63 17.64 10.38 -10.42
C LEU A 63 18.55 11.61 -10.51
N ASN A 64 19.11 11.91 -11.68
CA ASN A 64 19.87 13.14 -11.91
C ASN A 64 18.98 14.38 -11.93
N ALA A 65 17.75 14.30 -12.46
CA ALA A 65 16.79 15.41 -12.46
C ALA A 65 16.27 15.79 -11.05
N GLU A 66 16.26 14.85 -10.09
CA GLU A 66 15.88 15.11 -8.70
C GLU A 66 17.06 15.63 -7.85
N ARG A 67 18.31 15.35 -8.24
CA ARG A 67 19.52 15.93 -7.66
C ARG A 67 19.59 17.45 -7.87
N ASP A 68 19.08 17.94 -9.01
CA ASP A 68 19.01 19.38 -9.33
C ASP A 68 17.89 20.14 -8.57
N ARG A 69 17.01 19.43 -7.85
CA ARG A 69 15.92 20.02 -7.04
C ARG A 69 16.22 20.18 -5.55
N GLY A 70 17.46 19.94 -5.12
CA GLY A 70 17.93 20.37 -3.79
C GLY A 70 17.45 19.52 -2.60
N VAL A 71 17.17 18.23 -2.79
CA VAL A 71 16.91 17.30 -1.68
C VAL A 71 18.24 16.67 -1.22
N THR A 72 18.84 17.20 -0.17
CA THR A 72 20.00 16.58 0.50
C THR A 72 19.54 15.48 1.45
N THR A 73 19.66 14.22 1.04
CA THR A 73 19.64 13.08 1.98
C THR A 73 21.09 12.65 2.23
N ALA A 74 21.56 12.89 3.46
CA ALA A 74 22.83 12.39 3.94
C ALA A 74 22.77 10.86 4.09
N ILE A 75 23.62 10.14 3.38
CA ILE A 75 23.87 8.71 3.60
C ILE A 75 25.25 8.58 4.24
N ALA A 76 25.28 8.01 5.43
CA ALA A 76 26.50 7.69 6.16
C ALA A 76 27.28 6.58 5.43
N LEU A 77 28.57 6.82 5.23
CA LEU A 77 29.54 5.91 4.63
C LEU A 77 29.91 4.78 5.60
N TRP A 78 29.87 3.54 5.13
CA TRP A 78 30.66 2.44 5.69
C TRP A 78 31.88 2.19 4.79
N LYS A 79 33.07 2.20 5.41
CA LYS A 79 34.40 2.01 4.81
C LYS A 79 34.61 0.58 4.32
N PHE A 80 35.22 0.42 3.15
CA PHE A 80 36.19 -0.64 2.89
C PHE A 80 37.35 -0.08 2.05
N GLU A 81 38.57 -0.32 2.52
CA GLU A 81 39.84 0.11 1.94
C GLU A 81 40.32 -0.87 0.85
N THR A 82 41.01 -0.36 -0.17
CA THR A 82 42.30 -0.88 -0.71
C THR A 82 42.82 0.06 -1.84
N PRO A 83 44.13 0.00 -2.19
CA PRO A 83 44.93 1.17 -2.55
C PRO A 83 45.29 1.29 -4.04
N ASP A 84 45.98 2.40 -4.36
CA ASP A 84 46.70 2.76 -5.59
C ASP A 84 45.92 3.23 -6.82
N ARG A 85 45.92 4.56 -7.03
CA ARG A 85 46.61 5.22 -8.17
C ARG A 85 46.46 6.75 -8.10
N HIS A 86 47.59 7.44 -8.08
CA HIS A 86 47.73 8.86 -8.40
C HIS A 86 47.20 9.15 -9.81
N VAL A 87 46.54 10.29 -10.03
CA VAL A 87 46.75 11.23 -11.16
C VAL A 87 45.99 12.55 -10.87
N THR A 88 46.80 13.60 -10.67
CA THR A 88 46.72 15.04 -11.00
C THR A 88 45.42 15.87 -11.02
N VAL A 89 45.58 17.03 -10.39
CA VAL A 89 44.83 18.29 -10.45
C VAL A 89 44.51 18.75 -11.87
N ILE A 90 43.25 19.16 -12.10
CA ILE A 90 42.88 20.21 -13.07
C ILE A 90 41.99 21.21 -12.32
N GLU A 91 42.48 22.44 -12.21
CA GLU A 91 41.73 23.59 -11.74
C GLU A 91 40.62 23.95 -12.73
N SER A 92 39.39 24.17 -12.25
CA SER A 92 38.44 25.05 -12.93
C SER A 92 37.65 25.85 -11.90
N ARG A 93 37.90 27.16 -11.94
CA ARG A 93 37.31 28.22 -11.12
C ARG A 93 35.79 28.25 -11.20
N GLY A 94 35.15 28.48 -10.05
CA GLY A 94 33.84 29.16 -10.00
C GLY A 94 32.78 28.43 -9.19
N LEU A 95 32.62 28.86 -7.92
CA LEU A 95 31.39 28.92 -7.08
C LEU A 95 31.78 28.71 -5.61
N LEU A 96 32.04 29.82 -4.91
CA LEU A 96 32.39 29.82 -3.48
C LEU A 96 31.14 29.49 -2.63
N GLY A 97 31.12 28.32 -2.00
CA GLY A 97 30.07 27.91 -1.07
C GLY A 97 30.07 28.64 0.29
N PRO A 98 28.99 28.47 1.10
CA PRO A 98 28.71 29.25 2.33
C PRO A 98 29.80 29.19 3.41
N HIS A 99 30.69 28.19 3.38
CA HIS A 99 31.84 28.10 4.29
C HIS A 99 32.89 29.21 4.08
N ALA A 100 33.07 29.71 2.85
CA ALA A 100 34.00 30.80 2.58
C ALA A 100 33.47 32.16 3.06
N LYS A 101 32.14 32.33 3.09
CA LYS A 101 31.46 33.54 3.61
C LYS A 101 31.65 33.66 5.13
N LYS A 102 31.39 32.56 5.87
CA LYS A 102 31.67 32.46 7.31
C LYS A 102 33.15 32.68 7.65
N LYS A 103 34.09 32.18 6.84
CA LYS A 103 35.54 32.37 7.06
C LYS A 103 36.00 33.82 6.79
N LYS A 104 35.38 34.51 5.83
CA LYS A 104 35.65 35.92 5.49
C LYS A 104 35.01 36.88 6.51
N GLU A 105 33.82 36.57 7.01
CA GLU A 105 33.16 37.28 8.11
C GLU A 105 33.90 37.07 9.44
N SER A 106 34.33 35.85 9.75
CA SER A 106 35.17 35.55 10.92
C SER A 106 36.54 36.23 10.87
N ARG A 107 37.17 36.34 9.69
CA ARG A 107 38.41 37.12 9.50
C ARG A 107 38.15 38.62 9.70
N ARG A 108 37.07 39.17 9.14
CA ARG A 108 36.67 40.57 9.32
C ARG A 108 36.34 40.89 10.79
N ALA A 109 35.66 39.98 11.50
CA ALA A 109 35.38 40.11 12.93
C ALA A 109 36.65 40.05 13.78
N LYS A 110 37.60 39.15 13.46
CA LYS A 110 38.90 39.08 14.15
C LYS A 110 39.77 40.32 13.91
N GLU A 111 39.69 40.92 12.72
CA GLU A 111 40.44 42.13 12.36
C GLU A 111 39.79 43.39 12.96
N ALA A 112 38.46 43.44 13.05
CA ALA A 112 37.70 44.44 13.80
C ALA A 112 37.98 44.35 15.31
N ASN A 113 38.00 43.15 15.92
CA ASN A 113 38.35 42.96 17.33
C ASN A 113 39.81 43.33 17.64
N ARG A 114 40.77 43.01 16.76
CA ARG A 114 42.18 43.41 16.94
C ARG A 114 42.38 44.94 16.88
N ARG A 115 41.55 45.69 16.14
CA ARG A 115 41.60 47.16 16.07
C ARG A 115 40.75 47.83 17.15
N ASN A 116 39.61 47.26 17.55
CA ASN A 116 38.87 47.68 18.74
C ASN A 116 39.72 47.53 20.01
N ARG A 117 40.58 46.50 20.11
CA ARG A 117 41.61 46.40 21.16
C ARG A 117 42.65 47.53 21.16
N ARG A 118 42.92 48.16 20.00
CA ARG A 118 43.79 49.36 19.91
C ARG A 118 43.02 50.65 20.26
N ASN A 119 41.75 50.77 19.86
CA ASN A 119 40.91 51.92 20.25
C ASN A 119 40.53 51.91 21.74
N ARG A 120 40.36 50.74 22.37
CA ARG A 120 40.08 50.61 23.81
C ARG A 120 41.25 51.05 24.71
N LYS A 121 42.49 50.97 24.23
CA LYS A 121 43.67 51.49 24.96
C LYS A 121 43.71 53.02 25.05
N ASN A 122 42.92 53.73 24.23
CA ASN A 122 42.89 55.20 24.15
C ASN A 122 41.49 55.80 24.44
N GLY A 123 40.53 55.02 24.93
CA GLY A 123 39.24 55.55 25.38
C GLY A 123 39.41 56.37 26.65
N ILE A 124 38.81 57.55 26.73
CA ILE A 124 38.88 58.39 27.93
C ILE A 124 38.11 57.67 29.05
N LYS A 125 38.84 57.30 30.10
CA LYS A 125 38.27 56.72 31.32
C LYS A 125 37.82 57.89 32.21
N TYR A 126 36.53 58.00 32.43
CA TYR A 126 35.96 58.96 33.38
C TYR A 126 35.66 58.28 34.72
N GLU A 127 35.55 59.05 35.80
CA GLU A 127 35.12 58.54 37.12
C GLU A 127 33.69 57.98 37.05
N PRO A 128 33.39 56.78 37.62
CA PRO A 128 32.07 56.17 37.59
C PRO A 128 30.96 56.98 38.27
N VAL A 129 29.72 56.81 37.81
CA VAL A 129 28.51 57.41 38.42
C VAL A 129 27.92 56.45 39.48
N LYS A 130 27.27 56.99 40.53
CA LYS A 130 26.71 56.21 41.64
C LYS A 130 25.51 55.35 41.25
N LEU A 131 25.48 54.12 41.77
CA LEU A 131 24.56 53.03 41.41
C LEU A 131 23.17 53.10 42.07
N ASP A 132 23.00 53.88 43.12
CA ASP A 132 21.83 53.91 43.99
C ASP A 132 20.80 55.00 43.60
N GLY A 133 21.00 55.70 42.49
CA GLY A 133 20.17 56.83 42.08
C GLY A 133 19.84 56.91 40.60
N SER A 134 19.09 57.94 40.23
CA SER A 134 18.69 58.28 38.86
C SER A 134 19.69 59.20 38.15
N GLU A 135 20.97 59.14 38.51
CA GLU A 135 22.04 59.99 37.96
C GLU A 135 22.55 59.49 36.61
N PHE A 136 22.76 60.41 35.68
CA PHE A 136 23.30 60.14 34.35
C PHE A 136 24.14 61.31 33.83
N ARG A 137 25.02 61.06 32.85
CA ARG A 137 25.89 62.09 32.26
C ARG A 137 25.23 62.76 31.06
N LEU A 138 25.47 64.05 30.89
CA LEU A 138 25.11 64.83 29.71
C LEU A 138 26.35 65.50 29.09
N LEU A 139 26.26 65.75 27.79
CA LEU A 139 27.27 66.40 26.97
C LEU A 139 26.79 67.81 26.60
N ARG A 140 27.54 68.84 27.00
CA ARG A 140 27.35 70.21 26.50
C ARG A 140 28.26 70.43 25.30
N LEU A 141 27.68 70.45 24.11
CA LEU A 141 28.34 70.81 22.85
C LEU A 141 28.44 72.34 22.75
N LEU A 142 29.66 72.88 22.72
CA LEU A 142 29.89 74.32 22.72
C LEU A 142 29.61 74.93 21.34
N LYS A 143 29.05 76.14 21.35
CA LYS A 143 28.80 76.92 20.12
C LYS A 143 30.04 77.12 19.26
N GLY A 144 29.85 77.32 17.96
CA GLY A 144 30.93 77.70 17.05
C GLY A 144 30.65 77.44 15.57
N THR A 145 31.53 77.96 14.72
CA THR A 145 31.35 78.02 13.26
C THR A 145 31.74 76.72 12.56
N ARG A 146 31.18 76.51 11.37
CA ARG A 146 31.44 75.32 10.55
C ARG A 146 32.93 75.18 10.20
N GLY A 147 33.49 73.99 10.44
CA GLY A 147 34.92 73.71 10.23
C GLY A 147 35.84 74.03 11.42
N SER A 148 35.35 74.69 12.48
CA SER A 148 36.13 74.82 13.72
C SER A 148 36.09 73.52 14.54
N PRO A 149 37.14 73.19 15.31
CA PRO A 149 37.18 71.99 16.13
C PRO A 149 35.96 71.87 17.06
N ILE A 150 35.41 70.67 17.20
CA ILE A 150 34.30 70.40 18.10
C ILE A 150 34.82 70.42 19.55
N GLN A 151 34.15 71.21 20.40
CA GLN A 151 34.43 71.29 21.83
C GLN A 151 33.18 70.93 22.63
N CYS A 152 33.36 70.11 23.67
CA CYS A 152 32.31 69.59 24.52
C CYS A 152 32.72 69.61 26.00
N LYS A 153 31.74 69.57 26.91
CA LYS A 153 31.93 69.36 28.35
C LYS A 153 30.97 68.30 28.90
N LEU A 154 31.43 67.41 29.79
CA LEU A 154 30.56 66.43 30.46
C LEU A 154 30.13 66.92 31.85
N PHE A 155 28.90 66.62 32.24
CA PHE A 155 28.38 66.90 33.58
C PHE A 155 27.28 65.89 33.98
N ILE A 156 27.00 65.76 35.28
CA ILE A 156 26.00 64.81 35.82
C ILE A 156 24.68 65.52 36.06
N GLN A 157 23.56 64.83 35.79
CA GLN A 157 22.20 65.27 36.06
C GLN A 157 21.36 64.12 36.65
N GLN A 158 20.40 64.47 37.51
CA GLN A 158 19.38 63.54 38.02
C GLN A 158 18.18 63.49 37.07
N LEU A 159 17.64 62.29 36.82
CA LEU A 159 16.44 62.11 36.01
C LEU A 159 15.25 62.87 36.64
N GLY A 160 14.52 63.65 35.83
CA GLY A 160 13.40 64.48 36.30
C GLY A 160 13.77 65.92 36.71
N GLN A 161 15.07 66.28 36.74
CA GLN A 161 15.51 67.66 36.91
C GLN A 161 15.14 68.52 35.68
N ALA A 162 14.81 69.81 35.88
CA ALA A 162 14.23 70.69 34.86
C ALA A 162 15.15 71.04 33.65
N GLN A 163 16.44 70.70 33.69
CA GLN A 163 17.37 71.01 32.61
C GLN A 163 16.99 70.24 31.35
N LYS A 164 16.62 70.99 30.29
CA LYS A 164 16.30 70.43 28.98
C LYS A 164 17.58 69.98 28.25
N TYR A 165 17.46 68.86 27.55
CA TYR A 165 18.51 68.30 26.69
C TYR A 165 17.86 67.58 25.50
N TYR A 166 18.64 67.38 24.44
CA TYR A 166 18.28 66.52 23.32
C TYR A 166 19.02 65.19 23.46
N ALA A 167 18.54 64.12 22.84
CA ALA A 167 19.28 62.86 22.79
C ALA A 167 19.63 62.49 21.35
N GLN A 168 20.79 61.91 21.14
CA GLN A 168 21.27 61.55 19.81
C GLN A 168 20.97 60.08 19.50
N SER A 169 20.52 59.81 18.28
CA SER A 169 20.44 58.46 17.69
C SER A 169 21.24 58.46 16.38
N TYR A 170 22.27 57.62 16.25
CA TYR A 170 23.13 57.63 15.06
C TYR A 170 23.80 56.28 14.82
N THR A 171 24.34 56.07 13.62
CA THR A 171 25.07 54.84 13.30
C THR A 171 26.55 54.88 13.60
N TRP A 172 27.03 53.76 14.11
CA TRP A 172 28.43 53.42 14.05
C TRP A 172 28.76 53.03 12.60
N GLY A 173 29.71 53.69 11.96
CA GLY A 173 30.02 53.48 10.54
C GLY A 173 30.72 52.14 10.29
N LYS A 174 30.47 51.48 9.14
CA LYS A 174 31.17 50.25 8.71
C LYS A 174 32.67 50.48 8.38
N LYS A 175 33.08 51.74 8.17
CA LYS A 175 34.48 52.16 8.03
C LYS A 175 34.90 52.90 9.30
N LEU A 176 35.97 52.43 9.93
CA LEU A 176 36.60 53.03 11.11
C LEU A 176 37.38 54.32 10.74
N GLU A 177 36.73 55.25 10.06
CA GLU A 177 37.28 56.60 9.92
C GLU A 177 37.03 57.32 11.25
N MET A 178 38.11 57.75 11.89
CA MET A 178 38.08 58.44 13.17
C MET A 178 38.39 59.92 12.99
N GLU A 179 37.89 60.74 13.90
CA GLU A 179 38.08 62.18 13.94
C GLU A 179 38.23 62.63 15.39
N TYR A 180 38.91 63.75 15.61
CA TYR A 180 39.18 64.23 16.96
C TYR A 180 38.21 65.32 17.38
N ILE A 181 37.70 65.20 18.60
CA ILE A 181 36.94 66.24 19.30
C ILE A 181 37.62 66.56 20.63
N PHE A 182 37.22 67.62 21.30
CA PHE A 182 37.70 67.96 22.63
C PHE A 182 36.58 67.81 23.65
N VAL A 183 36.75 66.99 24.68
CA VAL A 183 35.81 66.84 25.80
C VAL A 183 36.55 67.23 27.08
N ASP A 184 36.04 68.23 27.80
CA ASP A 184 36.68 68.78 29.01
C ASP A 184 38.15 69.17 28.80
N GLY A 185 38.45 69.70 27.61
CA GLY A 185 39.81 70.09 27.20
C GLY A 185 40.72 68.94 26.77
N GLN A 186 40.29 67.69 26.90
CA GLN A 186 41.04 66.52 26.46
C GLN A 186 40.69 66.13 25.03
N LYS A 187 41.69 65.75 24.24
CA LYS A 187 41.52 65.30 22.87
C LYS A 187 40.99 63.86 22.85
N VAL A 188 39.78 63.67 22.31
CA VAL A 188 39.07 62.40 22.23
C VAL A 188 38.97 61.96 20.77
N GLU A 189 39.29 60.70 20.50
CA GLU A 189 39.08 60.10 19.19
C GLU A 189 37.67 59.50 19.10
N VAL A 190 36.84 60.04 18.21
CA VAL A 190 35.48 59.58 17.96
C VAL A 190 35.31 59.12 16.53
N GLN A 191 34.27 58.36 16.24
CA GLN A 191 33.97 58.02 14.85
C GLN A 191 33.60 59.27 14.07
N LYS A 192 34.05 59.34 12.82
CA LYS A 192 33.76 60.44 11.89
C LYS A 192 32.25 60.69 11.74
N ASN A 193 31.42 59.66 11.82
CA ASN A 193 29.96 59.85 11.77
C ASN A 193 29.40 60.60 12.99
N LEU A 194 29.95 60.34 14.19
CA LEU A 194 29.60 61.07 15.41
C LEU A 194 30.09 62.53 15.31
N ALA A 195 31.33 62.75 14.87
CA ALA A 195 31.84 64.11 14.66
C ALA A 195 30.98 64.89 13.65
N ASN A 196 30.62 64.28 12.52
CA ASN A 196 29.72 64.90 11.54
C ASN A 196 28.33 65.20 12.11
N ALA A 197 27.78 64.32 12.95
CA ALA A 197 26.50 64.56 13.60
C ALA A 197 26.59 65.74 14.59
N LEU A 198 27.63 65.78 15.43
CA LEU A 198 27.88 66.91 16.33
C LEU A 198 28.07 68.21 15.55
N HIS A 199 28.75 68.18 14.40
CA HIS A 199 28.82 69.32 13.49
C HIS A 199 27.46 69.75 12.94
N ALA A 200 26.58 68.80 12.59
CA ALA A 200 25.23 69.10 12.12
C ALA A 200 24.33 69.68 13.23
N PHE A 201 24.55 69.29 14.48
CA PHE A 201 23.78 69.75 15.63
C PHE A 201 24.32 71.04 16.26
N ARG A 202 25.60 71.35 16.04
CA ARG A 202 26.26 72.54 16.58
C ARG A 202 25.60 73.80 16.03
N ARG A 203 25.30 74.73 16.93
CA ARG A 203 24.77 76.05 16.60
C ARG A 203 25.87 77.09 16.72
N GLU A 204 25.79 78.15 15.91
CA GLU A 204 26.81 79.20 15.91
C GLU A 204 26.73 80.08 17.16
N GLU A 205 25.52 80.30 17.68
CA GLU A 205 25.27 81.30 18.72
C GLU A 205 25.06 80.71 20.13
N VAL A 206 24.64 79.44 20.23
CA VAL A 206 24.23 78.81 21.50
C VAL A 206 24.83 77.42 21.68
N ASP A 207 25.16 77.08 22.93
CA ASP A 207 25.56 75.73 23.31
C ASP A 207 24.36 74.78 23.22
N VAL A 208 24.61 73.52 22.86
CA VAL A 208 23.58 72.48 22.75
C VAL A 208 23.86 71.40 23.79
N ILE A 209 22.87 71.08 24.62
CA ILE A 209 22.99 70.01 25.61
C ILE A 209 22.40 68.73 25.00
N LEU A 210 23.23 67.70 24.92
CA LEU A 210 22.96 66.44 24.26
C LEU A 210 23.23 65.27 25.21
N TRP A 211 22.45 64.21 25.09
CA TRP A 211 22.83 62.88 25.55
C TRP A 211 23.33 62.06 24.36
N VAL A 212 24.57 61.58 24.46
CA VAL A 212 25.22 60.79 23.40
C VAL A 212 25.77 59.53 24.05
N ASP A 213 25.16 58.38 23.78
CA ASP A 213 25.53 57.08 24.35
C ASP A 213 27.06 56.82 24.35
N ALA A 214 27.73 57.09 23.24
CA ALA A 214 29.16 56.86 23.04
C ALA A 214 30.09 57.75 23.89
N LEU A 215 29.58 58.86 24.44
CA LEU A 215 30.34 59.81 25.26
C LEU A 215 29.82 59.90 26.70
N CYS A 216 28.52 59.70 26.90
CA CYS A 216 27.85 59.79 28.19
C CYS A 216 27.85 58.46 28.95
N ILE A 217 27.94 57.31 28.26
CA ILE A 217 28.10 56.00 28.90
C ILE A 217 29.57 55.66 28.91
N ASN A 218 30.07 55.27 30.09
CA ASN A 218 31.44 54.81 30.24
C ASN A 218 31.67 53.51 29.47
N GLN A 219 32.58 53.55 28.49
CA GLN A 219 32.85 52.43 27.58
C GLN A 219 33.95 51.48 28.10
N GLY A 220 34.45 51.68 29.32
CA GLY A 220 35.43 50.80 29.98
C GLY A 220 34.87 49.42 30.37
N GLY A 221 35.75 48.41 30.52
CA GLY A 221 35.39 47.07 31.04
C GLY A 221 34.74 46.10 30.05
N GLY A 222 35.28 45.96 28.84
CA GLY A 222 34.74 45.03 27.82
C GLY A 222 35.03 43.54 28.08
N ASP A 223 34.25 42.66 27.47
CA ASP A 223 34.25 41.18 27.65
C ASP A 223 35.57 40.44 27.34
N ASP A 224 36.60 41.14 26.84
CA ASP A 224 37.85 40.55 26.35
C ASP A 224 39.05 40.67 27.33
N GLU A 225 38.83 41.21 28.54
CA GLU A 225 39.86 41.40 29.57
C GLU A 225 39.60 40.47 30.77
N GLU A 226 39.73 39.16 30.55
CA GLU A 226 40.21 38.29 31.63
C GLU A 226 41.70 38.57 31.82
N LYS A 227 42.00 39.52 32.71
CA LYS A 227 43.16 39.53 33.64
C LYS A 227 43.55 40.97 33.96
N GLU A 228 43.60 41.23 35.27
CA GLU A 228 44.28 42.35 35.93
C GLU A 228 43.53 43.72 35.98
N GLN A 229 42.43 43.81 36.74
CA GLN A 229 42.24 44.79 37.85
C GLN A 229 40.88 44.56 38.57
N GLY A 230 40.89 43.91 39.74
CA GLY A 230 39.71 43.25 40.33
C GLY A 230 38.52 44.09 40.81
N ASP A 231 38.66 45.39 41.12
CA ASP A 231 37.56 46.18 41.72
C ASP A 231 37.02 47.30 40.80
N LYS A 232 37.87 48.00 40.04
CA LYS A 232 37.45 49.13 39.18
C LYS A 232 36.64 48.70 37.97
N ASP A 233 36.96 47.53 37.38
CA ASP A 233 36.22 46.99 36.25
C ASP A 233 34.79 46.59 36.63
N GLN A 234 34.57 46.20 37.88
CA GLN A 234 33.24 45.90 38.39
C GLN A 234 32.42 47.18 38.55
N GLU A 235 33.01 48.29 38.99
CA GLU A 235 32.35 49.60 39.04
C GLU A 235 31.99 50.13 37.64
N TYR A 236 32.87 49.98 36.66
CA TYR A 236 32.59 50.36 35.27
C TYR A 236 31.43 49.55 34.65
N LYS A 237 31.42 48.22 34.85
CA LYS A 237 30.32 47.36 34.40
C LYS A 237 29.00 47.71 35.09
N LYS A 238 29.04 48.02 36.39
CA LYS A 238 27.86 48.42 37.16
C LYS A 238 27.30 49.77 36.66
N GLU A 239 28.16 50.79 36.44
CA GLU A 239 27.74 52.06 35.84
C GLU A 239 27.09 51.82 34.47
N LYS A 240 27.72 51.02 33.61
CA LYS A 240 27.20 50.70 32.28
C LYS A 240 25.82 50.02 32.36
N SER A 241 25.64 49.02 33.23
CA SER A 241 24.34 48.38 33.48
C SER A 241 23.28 49.38 33.95
N GLN A 242 23.64 50.30 34.86
CA GLN A 242 22.73 51.34 35.34
C GLN A 242 22.34 52.32 34.23
N GLN A 243 23.31 52.87 33.48
CA GLN A 243 23.05 53.82 32.40
C GLN A 243 22.17 53.20 31.31
N ILE A 244 22.39 51.91 30.97
CA ILE A 244 21.56 51.17 30.01
C ILE A 244 20.16 50.89 30.56
N THR A 245 20.05 50.63 31.86
CA THR A 245 18.75 50.51 32.54
C THR A 245 17.96 51.83 32.46
N LEU A 246 18.63 52.96 32.65
CA LEU A 246 18.04 54.30 32.57
C LEU A 246 17.82 54.80 31.14
N MET A 247 18.43 54.17 30.12
CA MET A 247 18.47 54.66 28.74
C MET A 247 17.08 54.96 28.17
N ALA A 248 16.11 54.06 28.37
CA ALA A 248 14.74 54.28 27.93
C ALA A 248 14.09 55.52 28.59
N ASP A 249 14.37 55.75 29.88
CA ASP A 249 13.88 56.91 30.61
C ASP A 249 14.61 58.20 30.21
N ILE A 250 15.89 58.14 29.84
CA ILE A 250 16.67 59.26 29.32
C ILE A 250 16.09 59.72 27.98
N TYR A 251 15.90 58.81 27.01
CA TYR A 251 15.28 59.16 25.73
C TYR A 251 13.83 59.64 25.88
N ARG A 252 13.08 59.10 26.85
CA ARG A 252 11.72 59.55 27.17
C ARG A 252 11.67 60.97 27.72
N ASN A 253 12.66 61.39 28.49
CA ASN A 253 12.71 62.72 29.09
C ASN A 253 13.43 63.77 28.23
N ALA A 254 14.10 63.36 27.16
CA ALA A 254 14.69 64.29 26.19
C ALA A 254 13.60 65.16 25.52
N GLU A 255 13.94 66.42 25.25
CA GLU A 255 13.03 67.37 24.59
C GLU A 255 12.71 66.91 23.16
N GLU A 256 13.73 66.44 22.45
CA GLU A 256 13.64 65.87 21.10
C GLU A 256 14.84 64.94 20.85
N VAL A 257 14.62 63.87 20.10
CA VAL A 257 15.66 62.91 19.71
C VAL A 257 16.15 63.20 18.30
N TYR A 258 17.44 63.48 18.15
CA TYR A 258 18.07 63.77 16.87
C TYR A 258 18.60 62.48 16.23
N ILE A 259 17.90 62.02 15.21
CA ILE A 259 18.26 60.85 14.41
C ILE A 259 19.18 61.31 13.29
N TYR A 260 20.44 60.90 13.29
CA TYR A 260 21.39 61.24 12.23
C TYR A 260 21.66 60.07 11.31
N LEU A 261 21.21 60.18 10.06
CA LEU A 261 21.38 59.15 9.04
C LEU A 261 22.76 59.19 8.37
N GLY A 262 23.60 60.18 8.65
CA GLY A 262 24.93 60.32 8.03
C GLY A 262 25.03 61.54 7.10
N LEU A 263 26.19 61.70 6.44
CA LEU A 263 26.45 62.83 5.55
C LEU A 263 25.43 62.91 4.40
N GLY A 264 25.06 64.15 4.07
CA GLY A 264 24.25 64.46 2.90
C GLY A 264 25.12 64.57 1.65
N ASN A 265 24.59 64.11 0.52
CA ASN A 265 25.10 64.38 -0.82
C ASN A 265 24.02 65.15 -1.62
N ARG A 266 24.28 65.43 -2.89
CA ARG A 266 23.33 66.15 -3.76
C ARG A 266 21.96 65.48 -3.80
N ASP A 267 21.92 64.18 -4.07
CA ASP A 267 20.69 63.38 -4.22
C ASP A 267 19.89 63.31 -2.92
N THR A 268 20.56 63.10 -1.78
CA THR A 268 19.90 63.05 -0.47
C THR A 268 19.43 64.42 -0.02
N ASN A 269 20.16 65.49 -0.34
CA ASN A 269 19.72 66.85 -0.05
C ASN A 269 18.43 67.19 -0.82
N LEU A 270 18.35 66.79 -2.10
CA LEU A 270 17.11 66.94 -2.89
C LEU A 270 15.95 66.15 -2.29
N ALA A 271 16.20 64.92 -1.82
CA ALA A 271 15.19 64.13 -1.12
C ALA A 271 14.72 64.80 0.17
N MET A 272 15.64 65.35 0.97
CA MET A 272 15.31 66.09 2.20
C MET A 272 14.51 67.36 1.89
N ASP A 273 14.82 68.08 0.80
CA ASP A 273 14.07 69.28 0.38
C ASP A 273 12.62 68.92 0.00
N LEU A 274 12.42 67.85 -0.78
CA LEU A 274 11.07 67.38 -1.11
C LEU A 274 10.29 66.92 0.14
N MET A 275 10.96 66.29 1.10
CA MET A 275 10.34 65.93 2.38
C MET A 275 10.04 67.16 3.26
N GLN A 276 10.86 68.20 3.24
CA GLN A 276 10.56 69.48 3.90
C GLN A 276 9.36 70.16 3.27
N GLN A 277 9.19 70.10 1.95
CA GLN A 277 7.96 70.59 1.30
C GLN A 277 6.71 69.81 1.71
N ILE A 278 6.85 68.51 1.99
CA ILE A 278 5.78 67.71 2.59
C ILE A 278 5.47 68.24 4.00
N GLU A 279 6.48 68.53 4.81
CA GLU A 279 6.33 69.07 6.18
C GLU A 279 5.74 70.50 6.23
N GLU A 280 6.15 71.40 5.33
CA GLU A 280 5.71 72.80 5.27
C GLU A 280 4.23 72.95 4.84
N ARG A 281 3.69 71.99 4.07
CA ARG A 281 2.29 71.98 3.64
C ARG A 281 1.31 71.43 4.70
N ASP A 282 1.82 70.88 5.80
CA ASP A 282 1.11 69.98 6.70
C ASP A 282 0.91 70.59 8.11
N SER A 283 0.53 71.88 8.17
CA SER A 283 0.21 72.57 9.43
C SER A 283 -1.11 72.13 10.08
N ASP A 284 -1.93 71.32 9.39
CA ASP A 284 -3.24 70.86 9.86
C ASP A 284 -3.31 69.32 9.96
N TRP A 285 -3.65 68.84 11.15
CA TRP A 285 -3.69 67.43 11.59
C TRP A 285 -4.74 66.52 10.87
N MET A 286 -5.33 66.95 9.75
CA MET A 286 -6.38 66.21 9.02
C MET A 286 -5.99 65.87 7.57
N ILE A 287 -4.96 65.06 7.35
CA ILE A 287 -4.47 64.74 5.98
C ILE A 287 -3.95 63.28 5.90
N SER A 288 -4.73 62.24 6.24
CA SER A 288 -4.33 60.84 5.90
C SER A 288 -4.76 60.42 4.48
N ASP A 289 -5.78 61.06 3.90
CA ASP A 289 -6.31 60.71 2.58
C ASP A 289 -5.77 61.59 1.43
N ARG A 290 -5.34 62.83 1.70
CA ARG A 290 -4.71 63.69 0.67
C ARG A 290 -3.24 63.33 0.41
N LEU A 291 -2.52 62.81 1.41
CA LEU A 291 -1.11 62.40 1.30
C LEU A 291 -0.92 61.09 0.53
N LYS A 292 -1.88 60.16 0.56
CA LYS A 292 -1.87 58.93 -0.26
C LYS A 292 -1.89 59.19 -1.76
N ASN A 293 -2.42 60.34 -2.18
CA ASN A 293 -2.52 60.75 -3.58
C ASN A 293 -1.34 61.64 -4.04
N MET A 294 -0.40 61.94 -3.13
CA MET A 294 0.73 62.81 -3.41
C MET A 294 1.87 61.97 -4.00
N THR A 295 1.88 61.86 -5.32
CA THR A 295 3.00 61.26 -6.03
C THR A 295 4.12 62.30 -6.14
N TRP A 296 5.39 61.89 -5.99
CA TRP A 296 6.53 62.69 -6.44
C TRP A 296 6.47 62.76 -7.98
N THR A 297 5.55 63.57 -8.52
CA THR A 297 5.32 63.83 -9.95
C THR A 297 5.73 65.26 -10.32
N PRO A 298 6.20 65.47 -11.55
CA PRO A 298 6.81 66.72 -11.98
C PRO A 298 5.76 67.74 -12.46
N ASP A 299 4.82 68.12 -11.60
CA ASP A 299 3.81 69.12 -12.00
C ASP A 299 4.18 70.50 -11.49
N GLY A 300 4.94 71.20 -12.35
CA GLY A 300 4.92 72.66 -12.37
C GLY A 300 6.17 73.38 -11.85
N SER A 301 7.38 72.92 -12.21
CA SER A 301 8.56 73.71 -12.62
C SER A 301 9.87 72.95 -12.34
N SER A 302 10.61 72.63 -13.41
CA SER A 302 11.90 71.91 -13.47
C SER A 302 11.92 70.44 -13.01
N GLY A 303 11.53 69.53 -13.91
CA GLY A 303 11.64 68.07 -13.78
C GLY A 303 13.08 67.50 -13.73
N SER A 304 14.08 68.29 -13.35
CA SER A 304 15.48 67.86 -13.20
C SER A 304 15.82 67.64 -11.73
N GLY A 305 15.40 66.52 -11.15
CA GLY A 305 15.80 66.18 -9.78
C GLY A 305 14.97 65.12 -9.07
N VAL A 306 13.75 64.80 -9.54
CA VAL A 306 12.91 63.75 -8.92
C VAL A 306 13.56 62.36 -8.98
N PRO A 307 14.16 61.91 -10.11
CA PRO A 307 14.90 60.65 -10.13
C PRO A 307 16.08 60.64 -9.16
N ASP A 308 16.78 61.77 -9.03
CA ASP A 308 17.92 61.95 -8.12
C ASP A 308 17.45 61.93 -6.66
N ALA A 309 16.34 62.59 -6.33
CA ALA A 309 15.71 62.53 -5.02
C ALA A 309 15.23 61.12 -4.68
N LYS A 310 14.65 60.36 -5.63
CA LYS A 310 14.30 58.95 -5.43
C LYS A 310 15.55 58.11 -5.16
N ARG A 311 16.67 58.37 -5.84
CA ARG A 311 17.96 57.73 -5.50
C ARG A 311 18.44 58.12 -4.10
N GLY A 312 18.33 59.39 -3.73
CA GLY A 312 18.67 59.89 -2.40
C GLY A 312 17.84 59.25 -1.29
N LEU A 313 16.53 59.09 -1.50
CA LEU A 313 15.66 58.39 -0.55
C LEU A 313 16.02 56.90 -0.44
N ARG A 314 16.28 56.22 -1.56
CA ARG A 314 16.79 54.84 -1.52
C ARG A 314 18.11 54.74 -0.78
N ASP A 315 19.04 55.67 -1.00
CA ASP A 315 20.33 55.74 -0.28
C ASP A 315 20.10 55.84 1.23
N MET A 316 19.19 56.72 1.67
CA MET A 316 18.84 56.86 3.09
C MET A 316 18.23 55.59 3.68
N LEU A 317 17.31 54.93 2.98
CA LEU A 317 16.62 53.71 3.45
C LEU A 317 17.54 52.48 3.56
N ILE A 318 18.67 52.45 2.85
CA ILE A 318 19.65 51.36 2.95
C ILE A 318 20.79 51.64 3.94
N ARG A 319 20.79 52.80 4.61
CA ARG A 319 21.84 53.14 5.58
C ARG A 319 21.74 52.22 6.79
N THR A 320 22.89 51.99 7.43
CA THR A 320 23.05 51.07 8.56
C THR A 320 22.25 51.46 9.81
N TRP A 321 21.53 52.59 9.79
CA TRP A 321 20.76 53.05 10.93
C TRP A 321 19.60 52.10 11.15
N PHE A 322 18.84 51.79 10.09
CA PHE A 322 17.75 50.81 10.13
C PHE A 322 18.18 49.39 10.52
N GLU A 323 19.48 49.09 10.51
CA GLU A 323 20.00 47.81 10.97
C GLU A 323 20.15 47.80 12.51
N ARG A 324 20.15 48.92 13.24
CA ARG A 324 20.47 48.94 14.69
C ARG A 324 19.33 48.46 15.57
N VAL A 325 19.66 47.63 16.57
CA VAL A 325 18.70 47.22 17.60
C VAL A 325 18.38 48.33 18.60
N TRP A 326 19.33 49.22 18.92
CA TRP A 326 19.12 50.23 19.96
C TRP A 326 18.11 51.32 19.59
N ILE A 327 17.76 51.47 18.31
CA ILE A 327 16.66 52.38 17.86
C ILE A 327 15.38 52.17 18.67
N LEU A 328 15.16 50.94 19.11
CA LEU A 328 14.08 50.52 19.95
C LEU A 328 13.99 51.23 21.29
N GLN A 329 15.12 51.62 21.87
CA GLN A 329 15.14 52.43 23.08
C GLN A 329 15.23 53.92 22.75
N GLU A 330 15.98 54.25 21.69
CA GLU A 330 16.30 55.63 21.33
C GLU A 330 15.10 56.40 20.78
N VAL A 331 14.30 55.74 19.94
CA VAL A 331 13.22 56.36 19.18
C VAL A 331 11.86 55.98 19.75
N ALA A 332 11.70 54.73 20.18
CA ALA A 332 10.41 54.21 20.59
C ALA A 332 9.89 54.84 21.90
N PHE A 333 10.80 55.31 22.75
CA PHE A 333 10.46 56.04 23.97
C PHE A 333 10.50 57.56 23.81
N ALA A 334 10.97 58.06 22.67
CA ALA A 334 11.10 59.48 22.41
C ALA A 334 9.72 60.17 22.38
N ARG A 335 9.60 61.33 23.05
CA ARG A 335 8.37 62.14 22.94
C ARG A 335 8.27 62.86 21.59
N LYS A 336 9.43 63.28 21.07
CA LYS A 336 9.60 63.96 19.78
C LYS A 336 10.90 63.48 19.16
N ALA A 337 10.95 63.41 17.84
CA ALA A 337 12.16 63.08 17.12
C ALA A 337 12.31 63.94 15.86
N ARG A 338 13.54 64.07 15.37
CA ARG A 338 13.89 64.79 14.15
C ARG A 338 14.96 64.03 13.39
N ILE A 339 14.76 63.84 12.09
CA ILE A 339 15.64 63.05 11.24
C ILE A 339 16.54 63.98 10.44
N PHE A 340 17.85 63.81 10.57
CA PHE A 340 18.89 64.57 9.92
C PHE A 340 19.62 63.73 8.87
N CYS A 341 19.92 64.36 7.74
CA CYS A 341 20.84 63.85 6.72
C CYS A 341 21.74 65.00 6.28
N GLY A 342 23.02 64.93 6.63
CA GLY A 342 23.91 66.09 6.62
C GLY A 342 23.38 67.19 7.56
N ILE A 343 23.26 68.41 7.06
CA ILE A 343 22.77 69.56 7.84
C ILE A 343 21.26 69.79 7.72
N LYS A 344 20.58 69.06 6.83
CA LYS A 344 19.12 69.18 6.64
C LYS A 344 18.40 68.25 7.59
N SER A 345 17.19 68.63 7.99
CA SER A 345 16.35 67.84 8.89
C SER A 345 14.89 67.84 8.49
N VAL A 346 14.18 66.76 8.79
CA VAL A 346 12.73 66.60 8.58
C VAL A 346 12.06 65.93 9.77
N SER A 347 10.75 66.08 9.88
CA SER A 347 9.93 65.33 10.83
C SER A 347 9.90 63.82 10.51
N PRO A 348 9.74 62.95 11.52
CA PRO A 348 9.50 61.52 11.34
C PRO A 348 8.36 61.21 10.38
N THR A 349 7.25 61.93 10.49
CA THR A 349 6.05 61.74 9.67
C THR A 349 6.35 61.96 8.20
N ALA A 350 7.00 63.08 7.85
CA ALA A 350 7.39 63.38 6.48
C ALA A 350 8.33 62.29 5.91
N PHE A 351 9.28 61.82 6.72
CA PHE A 351 10.20 60.75 6.32
C PHE A 351 9.50 59.41 6.08
N MET A 352 8.53 59.02 6.91
CA MET A 352 7.81 57.75 6.78
C MET A 352 6.85 57.70 5.59
N LEU A 353 6.27 58.85 5.22
CA LEU A 353 5.36 58.96 4.08
C LEU A 353 6.11 59.06 2.73
N ALA A 354 7.36 59.51 2.77
CA ALA A 354 8.18 59.70 1.57
C ALA A 354 8.34 58.45 0.68
N PRO A 355 8.52 57.21 1.19
CA PRO A 355 8.61 56.01 0.36
C PRO A 355 7.32 55.72 -0.42
N GLU A 356 6.15 55.89 0.20
CA GLU A 356 4.86 55.73 -0.46
C GLU A 356 4.69 56.79 -1.56
N ALA A 357 4.93 58.06 -1.24
CA ALA A 357 4.89 59.17 -2.20
C ALA A 357 5.90 59.01 -3.36
N ALA A 358 7.05 58.39 -3.11
CA ALA A 358 8.07 58.11 -4.12
C ALA A 358 7.85 56.81 -4.92
N GLY A 359 6.90 55.95 -4.50
CA GLY A 359 6.70 54.61 -5.07
C GLY A 359 7.87 53.64 -4.79
N ILE A 360 8.45 53.72 -3.59
CA ILE A 360 9.57 52.89 -3.13
C ILE A 360 9.08 51.98 -2.02
N GLU A 361 9.21 50.67 -2.19
CA GLU A 361 8.92 49.71 -1.12
C GLU A 361 10.12 49.59 -0.15
N PRO A 362 9.96 49.93 1.14
CA PRO A 362 11.03 49.80 2.13
C PRO A 362 11.30 48.33 2.48
N ARG A 363 12.53 48.03 2.91
CA ARG A 363 12.88 46.69 3.42
C ARG A 363 12.07 46.35 4.68
N PRO A 364 11.85 45.06 5.01
CA PRO A 364 11.14 44.66 6.22
C PRO A 364 11.70 45.29 7.51
N GLN A 365 13.02 45.45 7.61
CA GLN A 365 13.65 46.12 8.75
C GLN A 365 13.26 47.60 8.84
N CYS A 366 13.22 48.31 7.71
CA CYS A 366 12.74 49.70 7.66
C CYS A 366 11.27 49.80 8.06
N LYS A 367 10.43 48.88 7.59
CA LYS A 367 9.01 48.80 7.97
C LYS A 367 8.86 48.60 9.49
N ALA A 368 9.67 47.73 10.11
CA ALA A 368 9.67 47.53 11.55
C ALA A 368 10.06 48.80 12.33
N VAL A 369 10.99 49.61 11.81
CA VAL A 369 11.35 50.92 12.39
C VAL A 369 10.24 51.96 12.15
N PHE A 370 9.57 51.93 11.01
CA PHE A 370 8.42 52.81 10.73
C PHE A 370 7.24 52.54 11.65
N ASP A 371 6.96 51.28 11.99
CA ASP A 371 5.95 50.91 12.99
C ASP A 371 6.17 51.64 14.33
N ILE A 372 7.43 51.86 14.70
CA ILE A 372 7.83 52.55 15.93
C ILE A 372 7.71 54.07 15.79
N LEU A 373 8.06 54.62 14.63
CA LEU A 373 8.01 56.08 14.38
C LEU A 373 6.58 56.60 14.17
N GLN A 374 5.64 55.78 13.67
CA GLN A 374 4.32 56.20 13.20
C GLN A 374 3.33 56.61 14.29
N LYS A 375 3.40 55.94 15.43
CA LYS A 375 2.49 56.14 16.56
C LYS A 375 3.38 56.34 17.76
N GLN A 376 2.92 57.07 18.77
CA GLN A 376 3.53 57.03 20.10
C GLN A 376 3.53 55.57 20.58
N TRP A 377 4.54 54.83 20.16
CA TRP A 377 4.55 53.38 20.19
C TRP A 377 4.69 53.00 21.65
N GLU A 378 3.76 52.20 22.17
CA GLU A 378 3.74 51.79 23.57
C GLU A 378 4.39 50.40 23.70
N PRO A 379 5.66 50.32 24.13
CA PRO A 379 6.36 49.05 24.35
C PRO A 379 5.60 48.10 25.30
N LYS A 380 4.88 48.68 26.28
CA LYS A 380 4.09 48.04 27.36
C LYS A 380 2.90 47.16 26.91
N LYS A 381 2.84 46.73 25.66
CA LYS A 381 1.78 45.83 25.15
C LYS A 381 2.31 44.75 24.21
N GLN A 382 3.61 44.71 23.96
CA GLN A 382 4.21 43.82 22.95
C GLN A 382 4.93 42.65 23.62
N PRO A 383 4.49 41.40 23.39
CA PRO A 383 5.20 40.21 23.85
C PRO A 383 6.63 40.16 23.31
N ILE A 384 7.60 39.79 24.15
CA ILE A 384 9.01 39.75 23.77
C ILE A 384 9.27 38.85 22.55
N ASP A 385 8.52 37.77 22.38
CA ASP A 385 8.68 36.86 21.24
C ASP A 385 8.28 37.49 19.89
N VAL A 386 7.30 38.40 19.91
CA VAL A 386 6.89 39.17 18.73
C VAL A 386 7.98 40.17 18.38
N LEU A 387 8.57 40.82 19.40
CA LEU A 387 9.65 41.78 19.23
C LEU A 387 10.92 41.10 18.71
N LEU A 388 11.31 39.99 19.32
CA LEU A 388 12.41 39.14 18.88
C LEU A 388 12.26 38.76 17.40
N ARG A 389 11.04 38.40 16.95
CA ARG A 389 10.77 38.09 15.53
C ARG A 389 10.86 39.33 14.62
N LYS A 390 10.25 40.45 15.01
CA LYS A 390 10.23 41.70 14.20
C LYS A 390 11.63 42.28 14.00
N PHE A 391 12.46 42.27 15.05
CA PHE A 391 13.79 42.89 15.07
C PHE A 391 14.93 41.85 15.03
N ARG A 392 14.65 40.63 14.57
CA ARG A 392 15.64 39.55 14.48
C ARG A 392 16.84 39.87 13.59
N HIS A 393 16.64 40.72 12.58
CA HIS A 393 17.69 41.14 11.65
C HIS A 393 18.38 42.44 12.07
N SER A 394 18.07 42.95 13.27
CA SER A 394 18.78 44.08 13.81
C SER A 394 20.17 43.63 14.30
N ASP A 395 21.16 44.43 13.96
CA ASP A 395 22.55 44.35 14.35
C ASP A 395 22.78 45.04 15.71
N ALA A 396 23.69 44.44 16.47
CA ALA A 396 24.20 44.96 17.72
C ALA A 396 25.69 44.68 17.80
N THR A 397 26.44 45.54 18.51
CA THR A 397 27.89 45.39 18.65
C THR A 397 28.24 44.16 19.48
N VAL A 398 27.44 43.89 20.51
CA VAL A 398 27.51 42.69 21.37
C VAL A 398 26.14 42.00 21.34
N GLN A 399 26.10 40.68 21.41
CA GLN A 399 24.82 39.94 21.36
C GLN A 399 23.91 40.24 22.56
N HIS A 400 24.49 40.48 23.74
CA HIS A 400 23.77 40.95 24.93
C HIS A 400 22.92 42.18 24.67
N ASP A 401 23.50 43.18 24.00
CA ASP A 401 22.84 44.43 23.64
C ASP A 401 21.55 44.18 22.87
N LYS A 402 21.52 43.17 22.01
CA LYS A 402 20.33 42.82 21.24
C LYS A 402 19.22 42.31 22.13
N ILE A 403 19.54 41.44 23.08
CA ILE A 403 18.57 40.92 24.05
C ILE A 403 18.11 42.04 24.97
N TYR A 404 19.02 42.83 25.52
CA TYR A 404 18.68 43.93 26.44
C TYR A 404 17.90 45.05 25.76
N ALA A 405 18.23 45.40 24.51
CA ALA A 405 17.44 46.32 23.72
C ALA A 405 15.99 45.82 23.56
N LEU A 406 15.81 44.53 23.29
CA LEU A 406 14.50 43.89 23.14
C LEU A 406 13.76 43.71 24.48
N LEU A 407 14.47 43.40 25.56
CA LEU A 407 13.94 43.33 26.92
C LEU A 407 13.41 44.69 27.40
N ASN A 408 14.10 45.78 27.06
CA ASN A 408 13.68 47.14 27.41
C ASN A 408 12.61 47.72 26.46
N MET A 409 12.23 47.00 25.40
CA MET A 409 10.95 47.19 24.72
C MET A 409 9.84 46.37 25.35
N SER A 410 10.13 45.21 25.92
CA SER A 410 9.16 44.32 26.56
C SER A 410 8.85 44.74 28.02
N SER A 411 8.92 46.04 28.34
CA SER A 411 9.06 46.55 29.72
C SER A 411 7.84 46.37 30.66
N ASP A 412 6.88 45.50 30.31
CA ASP A 412 5.98 44.87 31.29
C ASP A 412 6.68 43.77 32.11
N ALA A 413 7.96 43.50 31.82
CA ALA A 413 8.89 42.78 32.68
C ALA A 413 9.07 43.52 34.02
N HIS A 414 8.05 43.51 34.87
CA HIS A 414 8.04 44.10 36.21
C HIS A 414 9.24 43.63 37.01
N LYS A 415 10.26 44.48 37.18
CA LYS A 415 11.30 44.47 38.24
C LYS A 415 11.58 43.10 38.88
N THR A 416 11.70 42.04 38.08
CA THR A 416 12.18 40.75 38.56
C THR A 416 13.69 40.82 38.53
N ASP A 417 14.36 40.13 39.44
CA ASP A 417 15.83 40.09 39.47
C ASP A 417 16.42 39.45 38.19
N TYR A 418 15.59 38.76 37.40
CA TYR A 418 15.98 37.99 36.22
C TYR A 418 16.03 38.81 34.90
N LEU A 419 15.34 39.95 34.80
CA LEU A 419 15.14 40.66 33.51
C LEU A 419 15.82 42.03 33.42
N ARG A 420 16.70 42.36 34.36
CA ARG A 420 17.48 43.62 34.33
C ARG A 420 18.74 43.45 33.47
N PRO A 421 19.17 44.50 32.74
CA PRO A 421 20.47 44.49 32.08
C PRO A 421 21.58 44.25 33.10
N ASP A 422 22.35 43.18 32.90
CA ASP A 422 23.44 42.80 33.80
C ASP A 422 24.62 42.30 32.97
N TYR A 423 25.53 43.22 32.64
CA TYR A 423 26.75 42.93 31.89
C TYR A 423 27.79 42.12 32.70
N SER A 424 27.46 41.67 33.91
CA SER A 424 28.23 40.62 34.60
C SER A 424 27.83 39.21 34.15
N LYS A 425 26.63 39.01 33.58
CA LYS A 425 26.15 37.72 33.07
C LYS A 425 26.78 37.37 31.72
N SER A 426 27.09 36.10 31.53
CA SER A 426 27.46 35.52 30.24
C SER A 426 26.29 35.56 29.25
N LEU A 427 26.59 35.48 27.95
CA LEU A 427 25.54 35.50 26.92
C LEU A 427 24.56 34.33 27.08
N GLY A 428 25.06 33.16 27.49
CA GLY A 428 24.24 31.97 27.76
C GLY A 428 23.25 32.19 28.90
N GLU A 429 23.68 32.83 29.99
CA GLU A 429 22.80 33.19 31.12
C GLU A 429 21.70 34.18 30.71
N VAL A 430 22.01 35.11 29.80
CA VAL A 430 21.02 36.08 29.30
C VAL A 430 20.02 35.43 28.34
N ILE A 431 20.48 34.54 27.45
CA ILE A 431 19.60 33.71 26.60
C ILE A 431 18.70 32.83 27.47
N TYR A 432 19.28 32.26 28.53
CA TYR A 432 18.60 31.45 29.52
C TYR A 432 17.47 32.23 30.24
N ASP A 433 17.77 33.40 30.81
CA ASP A 433 16.78 34.24 31.49
C ASP A 433 15.64 34.64 30.53
N THR A 434 15.98 34.90 29.26
CA THR A 434 15.02 35.24 28.21
C THR A 434 14.11 34.06 27.85
N ALA A 435 14.66 32.85 27.72
CA ALA A 435 13.89 31.64 27.45
C ALA A 435 12.95 31.28 28.61
N ILE A 436 13.41 31.41 29.85
CA ILE A 436 12.55 31.24 31.04
C ILE A 436 11.41 32.24 31.02
N PHE A 437 11.65 33.48 30.63
CA PHE A 437 10.59 34.47 30.59
C PHE A 437 9.54 34.16 29.51
N ILE A 438 9.96 33.73 28.32
CA ILE A 438 9.07 33.32 27.22
C ILE A 438 8.25 32.08 27.60
N ILE A 439 8.89 31.08 28.20
CA ILE A 439 8.26 29.80 28.56
C ILE A 439 7.51 29.90 29.91
N GLY A 440 7.90 30.84 30.75
CA GLY A 440 7.47 31.07 32.13
C GLY A 440 7.55 29.84 33.05
N TYR A 441 8.54 28.98 32.85
CA TYR A 441 8.87 27.85 33.73
C TYR A 441 10.22 28.07 34.40
N ARG A 442 10.33 27.79 35.71
CA ARG A 442 11.49 28.14 36.56
C ARG A 442 12.29 26.95 37.10
N GLY A 443 12.16 25.76 36.52
CA GLY A 443 12.85 24.57 37.02
C GLY A 443 14.22 24.36 36.39
N ASP A 444 15.18 23.91 37.20
CA ASP A 444 16.63 23.85 36.88
C ASP A 444 17.06 22.99 35.68
N THR A 445 16.11 22.31 35.06
CA THR A 445 16.39 21.22 34.12
C THR A 445 15.92 21.52 32.69
N ILE A 446 14.88 22.35 32.50
CA ILE A 446 14.58 22.96 31.19
C ILE A 446 15.70 23.94 30.80
N ILE A 447 16.41 24.47 31.80
CA ILE A 447 17.60 25.31 31.69
C ILE A 447 18.63 24.71 30.73
N GLU A 448 18.93 23.41 30.89
CA GLU A 448 20.03 22.74 30.19
C GLU A 448 19.87 22.75 28.67
N VAL A 449 18.62 22.71 28.19
CA VAL A 449 18.33 22.74 26.75
C VAL A 449 18.67 24.10 26.13
N PHE A 450 18.49 25.19 26.88
CA PHE A 450 18.65 26.55 26.36
C PHE A 450 20.03 27.12 26.62
N THR A 451 20.75 26.63 27.63
CA THR A 451 22.15 27.04 27.89
C THR A 451 23.10 26.57 26.79
N GLU A 452 22.72 25.57 25.99
CA GLU A 452 23.47 25.17 24.79
C GLU A 452 23.39 26.19 23.66
N TRP A 453 22.38 27.08 23.67
CA TRP A 453 22.18 28.07 22.60
C TRP A 453 23.15 29.22 22.81
N LYS A 454 24.23 29.21 22.01
CA LYS A 454 25.33 30.18 22.15
C LYS A 454 25.02 31.55 21.53
N GLU A 455 23.94 31.66 20.74
CA GLU A 455 23.61 32.86 19.97
C GLU A 455 22.11 33.15 20.00
N LEU A 456 21.75 34.44 20.06
CA LEU A 456 20.35 34.88 20.06
C LEU A 456 19.61 34.48 18.77
N GLU A 457 20.32 34.40 17.63
CA GLU A 457 19.70 34.02 16.35
C GLU A 457 19.11 32.60 16.41
N GLU A 458 19.76 31.69 17.13
CA GLU A 458 19.26 30.33 17.37
C GLU A 458 17.98 30.36 18.22
N LEU A 459 17.94 31.20 19.26
CA LEU A 459 16.74 31.42 20.06
C LEU A 459 15.57 31.94 19.25
N VAL A 460 15.81 32.97 18.43
CA VAL A 460 14.75 33.62 17.65
C VAL A 460 14.25 32.73 16.52
N ASN A 461 15.16 32.02 15.84
CA ASN A 461 14.77 31.11 14.77
C ASN A 461 13.92 29.95 15.29
N ASN A 462 14.14 29.52 16.54
CA ASN A 462 13.41 28.41 17.15
C ASN A 462 12.29 28.85 18.11
N ILE A 463 11.98 30.14 18.20
CA ILE A 463 11.02 30.67 19.19
C ILE A 463 9.63 30.03 19.11
N HIS A 464 9.22 29.65 17.90
CA HIS A 464 7.93 29.04 17.58
C HIS A 464 7.86 27.54 17.89
N ILE A 465 9.01 26.89 18.14
CA ILE A 465 9.10 25.49 18.55
C ILE A 465 9.51 25.34 20.02
N LEU A 466 9.75 26.45 20.74
CA LEU A 466 10.19 26.40 22.15
C LEU A 466 9.26 25.59 23.04
N PRO A 467 7.92 25.74 22.99
CA PRO A 467 7.03 24.93 23.83
C PRO A 467 7.08 23.45 23.44
N ARG A 468 7.28 23.15 22.15
CA ARG A 468 7.45 21.78 21.65
C ARG A 468 8.74 21.14 22.18
N LEU A 469 9.86 21.85 22.14
CA LEU A 469 11.14 21.39 22.68
C LEU A 469 11.06 21.16 24.20
N ALA A 470 10.39 22.05 24.92
CA ALA A 470 10.19 21.91 26.37
C ALA A 470 9.36 20.66 26.70
N VAL A 471 8.31 20.37 25.94
CA VAL A 471 7.51 19.14 26.11
C VAL A 471 8.29 17.89 25.72
N GLN A 472 9.06 17.91 24.63
CA GLN A 472 9.92 16.78 24.23
C GLN A 472 10.93 16.42 25.32
N TRP A 473 11.63 17.42 25.84
CA TRP A 473 12.58 17.19 26.92
C TRP A 473 11.90 16.68 28.21
N ALA A 474 10.72 17.21 28.54
CA ALA A 474 9.95 16.75 29.69
C ALA A 474 9.50 15.28 29.54
N LEU A 475 9.28 14.80 28.30
CA LEU A 475 9.03 13.38 28.00
C LEU A 475 10.29 12.54 28.15
N ASP A 476 11.39 12.98 27.55
CA ASP A 476 12.67 12.26 27.59
C ASP A 476 13.13 12.06 29.05
N THR A 477 12.81 13.02 29.91
CA THR A 477 13.11 13.00 31.35
C THR A 477 11.96 12.48 32.24
N LYS A 478 10.86 12.02 31.63
CA LYS A 478 9.68 11.41 32.31
C LYS A 478 9.02 12.27 33.38
N LYS A 479 8.99 13.59 33.20
CA LYS A 479 8.39 14.56 34.15
C LYS A 479 6.91 14.83 33.81
N ALA A 480 6.01 13.90 34.15
CA ALA A 480 4.58 14.00 33.83
C ALA A 480 3.89 15.30 34.29
N ARG A 481 4.22 15.79 35.50
CA ARG A 481 3.67 17.05 36.02
C ARG A 481 4.07 18.27 35.17
N LEU A 482 5.31 18.29 34.69
CA LEU A 482 5.81 19.35 33.82
C LEU A 482 5.09 19.36 32.47
N ILE A 483 4.87 18.18 31.89
CA ILE A 483 4.12 18.04 30.63
C ILE A 483 2.72 18.62 30.81
N LYS A 484 2.03 18.29 31.90
CA LYS A 484 0.70 18.82 32.21
C LYS A 484 0.67 20.35 32.31
N ASP A 485 1.60 20.93 33.06
CA ASP A 485 1.68 22.39 33.26
C ASP A 485 1.99 23.13 31.96
N LEU A 486 2.91 22.59 31.14
CA LEU A 486 3.24 23.15 29.82
C LEU A 486 2.06 23.06 28.85
N LEU A 487 1.36 21.92 28.80
CA LEU A 487 0.20 21.74 27.91
C LEU A 487 -0.99 22.63 28.29
N GLN A 488 -1.25 22.83 29.59
CA GLN A 488 -2.28 23.77 30.05
C GLN A 488 -1.95 25.21 29.65
N LYS A 489 -0.67 25.60 29.74
CA LYS A 489 -0.24 26.95 29.41
C LYS A 489 -0.23 27.23 27.90
N TYR A 490 0.17 26.23 27.09
CA TYR A 490 0.34 26.35 25.63
C TYR A 490 -0.77 25.64 24.86
N GLN A 491 -1.99 25.62 25.40
CA GLN A 491 -3.10 24.82 24.91
C GLN A 491 -3.40 25.04 23.41
N ILE A 492 -3.26 26.27 22.92
CA ILE A 492 -3.45 26.63 21.49
C ILE A 492 -2.33 26.07 20.59
N GLU A 493 -1.10 25.92 21.11
CA GLU A 493 0.01 25.38 20.33
C GLU A 493 0.00 23.86 20.25
N TYR A 494 -0.45 23.18 21.31
CA TYR A 494 -0.67 21.73 21.28
C TYR A 494 -1.69 21.34 20.20
N ASP A 495 -2.80 22.09 20.09
CA ASP A 495 -3.80 21.89 19.04
C ASP A 495 -3.22 22.04 17.63
N ARG A 496 -2.12 22.79 17.47
CA ARG A 496 -1.40 22.98 16.20
C ARG A 496 -0.35 21.90 15.89
N TRP A 497 0.12 21.13 16.89
CA TRP A 497 1.12 20.06 16.67
C TRP A 497 0.57 18.93 15.79
N GLY A 498 -0.76 18.81 15.69
CA GLY A 498 -1.44 17.90 14.78
C GLY A 498 -1.33 16.42 15.20
N ALA A 499 -2.29 15.60 14.76
CA ALA A 499 -2.35 14.17 15.12
C ALA A 499 -1.16 13.32 14.63
N THR A 500 -0.30 13.89 13.77
CA THR A 500 0.79 13.17 13.11
C THR A 500 2.13 13.34 13.81
N ASP A 501 2.23 14.24 14.79
CA ASP A 501 3.48 14.48 15.48
C ASP A 501 3.84 13.28 16.37
N ASN A 502 5.09 12.83 16.28
CA ASN A 502 5.64 11.78 17.15
C ASN A 502 5.59 12.22 18.62
N LEU A 503 5.75 13.52 18.88
CA LEU A 503 5.64 14.08 20.22
C LEU A 503 4.26 13.81 20.83
N THR A 504 3.18 14.10 20.09
CA THR A 504 1.80 13.86 20.54
C THR A 504 1.55 12.38 20.85
N LYS A 505 2.12 11.48 20.03
CA LYS A 505 2.06 10.03 20.28
C LYS A 505 2.79 9.64 21.55
N ASP A 506 3.98 10.18 21.79
CA ASP A 506 4.80 9.82 22.94
C ASP A 506 4.26 10.40 24.26
N VAL A 507 3.63 11.59 24.23
CA VAL A 507 2.84 12.12 25.35
C VAL A 507 1.68 11.20 25.70
N MET A 508 0.93 10.74 24.69
CA MET A 508 -0.20 9.84 24.91
C MET A 508 0.23 8.48 25.47
N LYS A 509 1.32 7.89 24.93
CA LYS A 509 1.91 6.66 25.48
C LYS A 509 2.30 6.82 26.93
N LEU A 510 2.96 7.93 27.28
CA LEU A 510 3.38 8.15 28.66
C LEU A 510 2.16 8.27 29.58
N ALA A 511 1.14 9.04 29.19
CA ALA A 511 -0.09 9.21 29.98
C ALA A 511 -0.80 7.87 30.25
N ILE A 512 -0.90 7.01 29.23
CA ILE A 512 -1.46 5.66 29.36
C ILE A 512 -0.61 4.81 30.30
N LYS A 513 0.72 4.82 30.12
CA LYS A 513 1.65 4.04 30.93
C LYS A 513 1.68 4.48 32.40
N THR A 514 1.53 5.76 32.67
CA THR A 514 1.48 6.32 34.03
C THR A 514 0.08 6.29 34.64
N GLN A 515 -0.93 5.79 33.92
CA GLN A 515 -2.33 5.75 34.35
C GLN A 515 -2.89 7.12 34.78
N ASP A 516 -2.38 8.22 34.20
CA ASP A 516 -2.85 9.57 34.54
C ASP A 516 -4.15 9.88 33.77
N MET A 517 -5.28 9.46 34.34
CA MET A 517 -6.60 9.63 33.74
C MET A 517 -6.93 11.11 33.41
N PRO A 518 -6.65 12.10 34.28
CA PRO A 518 -6.81 13.51 33.91
C PRO A 518 -6.02 13.92 32.67
N LEU A 519 -4.77 13.49 32.54
CA LEU A 519 -3.94 13.77 31.37
C LEU A 519 -4.50 13.07 30.12
N CYS A 520 -4.84 11.78 30.22
CA CYS A 520 -5.50 11.03 29.13
C CYS A 520 -6.78 11.74 28.67
N LYS A 521 -7.64 12.18 29.60
CA LYS A 521 -8.89 12.90 29.27
C LYS A 521 -8.61 14.25 28.62
N ALA A 522 -7.64 15.02 29.12
CA ALA A 522 -7.25 16.30 28.53
C ALA A 522 -6.72 16.13 27.10
N LEU A 523 -5.86 15.13 26.86
CA LEU A 523 -5.33 14.80 25.53
C LEU A 523 -6.44 14.34 24.57
N LEU A 524 -7.39 13.53 25.06
CA LEU A 524 -8.58 13.10 24.30
C LEU A 524 -9.62 14.23 24.10
N GLN A 525 -9.59 15.31 24.88
CA GLN A 525 -10.47 16.47 24.74
C GLN A 525 -10.01 17.45 23.65
N CYS A 526 -8.71 17.58 23.42
CA CYS A 526 -8.11 18.43 22.37
C CYS A 526 -8.37 17.91 20.93
N HIS A 527 -9.21 16.87 20.79
CA HIS A 527 -9.34 16.01 19.62
C HIS A 527 -10.20 16.57 18.47
N LYS A 528 -10.81 17.76 18.60
CA LYS A 528 -11.70 18.34 17.56
C LYS A 528 -11.02 18.59 16.20
N ALA A 529 -9.69 18.64 16.12
CA ALA A 529 -8.95 18.95 14.89
C ALA A 529 -8.46 17.73 14.08
N TRP A 530 -8.53 16.50 14.62
CA TRP A 530 -7.81 15.35 14.05
C TRP A 530 -8.54 14.61 12.92
N GLY A 531 -9.75 15.07 12.54
CA GLY A 531 -10.59 14.46 11.50
C GLY A 531 -10.61 15.17 10.14
N GLN A 532 -10.00 16.35 9.97
CA GLN A 532 -10.14 17.13 8.73
C GLN A 532 -8.88 17.20 7.85
N GLY A 533 -7.74 16.70 8.31
CA GLY A 533 -6.49 16.71 7.54
C GLY A 533 -6.20 15.37 6.88
N GLY A 534 -6.74 15.11 5.70
CA GLY A 534 -6.19 14.25 4.63
C GLY A 534 -5.33 13.00 4.93
N MET A 535 -5.49 12.31 6.07
CA MET A 535 -4.73 11.10 6.40
C MET A 535 -5.34 9.87 5.73
N SER A 536 -4.48 8.93 5.32
CA SER A 536 -4.91 7.58 4.98
C SER A 536 -5.58 6.94 6.20
N ARG A 537 -6.65 6.18 5.96
CA ARG A 537 -7.52 5.55 6.97
C ARG A 537 -6.78 4.80 8.09
N HIS A 538 -5.53 4.38 7.86
CA HIS A 538 -4.71 3.55 8.75
C HIS A 538 -3.97 4.26 9.92
N HIS A 539 -4.03 5.59 10.04
CA HIS A 539 -3.19 6.34 11.00
C HIS A 539 -3.97 7.33 11.87
N ARG A 540 -5.26 7.11 12.11
CA ARG A 540 -5.98 7.90 13.11
C ARG A 540 -5.46 7.50 14.50
N LEU A 541 -4.97 8.48 15.28
CA LEU A 541 -4.47 8.31 16.64
C LEU A 541 -5.33 7.37 17.53
N PRO A 542 -6.68 7.40 17.49
CA PRO A 542 -7.54 6.46 18.22
C PRO A 542 -7.10 4.99 18.14
N ASN A 543 -6.68 4.55 16.95
CA ASN A 543 -6.32 3.15 16.70
C ASN A 543 -5.05 2.74 17.47
N VAL A 544 -4.06 3.63 17.52
CA VAL A 544 -2.78 3.37 18.19
C VAL A 544 -2.91 3.57 19.71
N THR A 545 -3.75 4.51 20.12
CA THR A 545 -4.09 4.75 21.53
C THR A 545 -4.79 3.54 22.15
N LEU A 546 -5.69 2.88 21.41
CA LEU A 546 -6.36 1.66 21.89
C LEU A 546 -5.37 0.50 22.06
N GLU A 547 -4.46 0.29 21.09
CA GLU A 547 -3.39 -0.73 21.22
C GLU A 547 -2.55 -0.51 22.48
N TRP A 548 -2.13 0.72 22.77
CA TRP A 548 -1.35 1.03 23.98
C TRP A 548 -2.15 0.88 25.26
N ALA A 549 -3.45 1.19 25.25
CA ALA A 549 -4.32 1.02 26.42
C ALA A 549 -4.54 -0.46 26.77
N VAL A 550 -4.68 -1.32 25.75
CA VAL A 550 -4.77 -2.77 25.91
C VAL A 550 -3.46 -3.34 26.43
N ASP A 551 -2.31 -2.94 25.87
CA ASP A 551 -0.99 -3.38 26.33
C ASP A 551 -0.72 -3.00 27.79
N ALA A 552 -1.17 -1.80 28.21
CA ALA A 552 -1.09 -1.36 29.60
C ALA A 552 -2.09 -2.06 30.54
N GLY A 553 -3.04 -2.83 30.01
CA GLY A 553 -4.09 -3.51 30.78
C GLY A 553 -5.06 -2.56 31.48
N ASN A 554 -5.28 -1.35 30.95
CA ASN A 554 -6.09 -0.33 31.61
C ASN A 554 -7.51 -0.30 31.03
N SER A 555 -8.42 -1.08 31.63
CA SER A 555 -9.82 -1.20 31.21
C SER A 555 -10.55 0.15 31.23
N GLU A 556 -10.25 1.04 32.18
CA GLU A 556 -10.90 2.35 32.31
C GLU A 556 -10.53 3.30 31.15
N VAL A 557 -9.26 3.28 30.71
CA VAL A 557 -8.82 4.03 29.52
C VAL A 557 -9.44 3.43 28.26
N VAL A 558 -9.49 2.10 28.14
CA VAL A 558 -10.16 1.42 27.02
C VAL A 558 -11.63 1.82 26.95
N LYS A 559 -12.33 1.82 28.09
CA LYS A 559 -13.72 2.26 28.21
C LYS A 559 -13.92 3.72 27.82
N GLU A 560 -13.11 4.64 28.34
CA GLU A 560 -13.21 6.07 28.00
C GLU A 560 -12.94 6.32 26.51
N ILE A 561 -12.01 5.56 25.91
CA ILE A 561 -11.79 5.55 24.46
C ILE A 561 -13.07 5.06 23.76
N LEU A 562 -13.53 3.85 24.05
CA LEU A 562 -14.69 3.23 23.39
C LEU A 562 -15.96 4.07 23.51
N GLN A 563 -16.31 4.58 24.70
CA GLN A 563 -17.48 5.43 24.93
C GLN A 563 -17.47 6.73 24.11
N ARG A 564 -16.28 7.32 23.93
CA ARG A 564 -16.16 8.57 23.17
C ARG A 564 -16.28 8.33 21.66
N TYR A 565 -15.85 7.16 21.20
CA TYR A 565 -15.95 6.74 19.80
C TYR A 565 -17.22 5.98 19.45
N ASP A 566 -18.06 5.62 20.44
CA ASP A 566 -19.37 4.98 20.21
C ASP A 566 -20.26 5.83 19.25
N SER A 567 -20.20 7.16 19.40
CA SER A 567 -20.86 8.11 18.48
C SER A 567 -20.31 8.11 17.03
N GLU A 568 -19.08 7.64 16.81
CA GLU A 568 -18.47 7.47 15.47
C GLU A 568 -18.59 6.03 14.95
N LEU A 569 -18.75 5.04 15.84
CA LEU A 569 -19.00 3.62 15.54
C LEU A 569 -20.41 3.43 14.98
N GLU A 570 -21.42 4.11 15.52
CA GLU A 570 -22.79 4.16 14.94
C GLU A 570 -22.80 4.70 13.49
N ASN A 571 -21.83 5.54 13.14
CA ASN A 571 -21.66 6.11 11.80
C ASN A 571 -20.72 5.31 10.89
N GLY A 572 -20.26 4.12 11.32
CA GLY A 572 -19.43 3.22 10.50
C GLY A 572 -18.03 3.76 10.16
N LYS A 573 -17.49 4.72 10.93
CA LYS A 573 -16.23 5.42 10.61
C LYS A 573 -14.95 4.74 11.12
N ILE A 574 -15.05 3.81 12.07
CA ILE A 574 -13.93 2.97 12.52
C ILE A 574 -14.01 1.64 11.80
N GLU A 575 -12.97 1.30 11.03
CA GLU A 575 -12.88 0.02 10.35
C GLU A 575 -12.64 -1.10 11.38
N SER A 576 -13.44 -2.18 11.29
CA SER A 576 -13.39 -3.41 12.10
C SER A 576 -12.00 -4.05 12.36
N PRO A 577 -10.96 -3.94 11.50
CA PRO A 577 -9.70 -4.66 11.71
C PRO A 577 -8.91 -4.28 12.97
N TYR A 578 -9.03 -3.04 13.45
CA TYR A 578 -8.23 -2.56 14.59
C TYR A 578 -8.78 -3.03 15.93
N LEU A 579 -10.10 -3.07 16.05
CA LEU A 579 -10.73 -3.63 17.24
C LEU A 579 -10.48 -5.14 17.33
N ASN A 580 -10.47 -5.84 16.18
CA ASN A 580 -10.06 -7.25 16.13
C ASN A 580 -8.63 -7.43 16.63
N LYS A 581 -7.70 -6.55 16.23
CA LYS A 581 -6.31 -6.60 16.70
C LYS A 581 -6.15 -6.25 18.19
N ALA A 582 -6.94 -5.29 18.69
CA ALA A 582 -7.01 -4.97 20.11
C ALA A 582 -7.56 -6.15 20.93
N MET A 583 -8.57 -6.85 20.42
CA MET A 583 -9.06 -8.09 21.02
C MET A 583 -7.99 -9.19 20.99
N GLU A 584 -7.34 -9.42 19.84
CA GLU A 584 -6.27 -10.42 19.71
C GLU A 584 -5.16 -10.17 20.74
N TRP A 585 -4.76 -8.92 20.95
CA TRP A 585 -3.78 -8.55 21.96
C TRP A 585 -4.29 -8.77 23.39
N ALA A 586 -5.53 -8.40 23.68
CA ALA A 586 -6.15 -8.63 24.99
C ALA A 586 -6.23 -10.14 25.32
N LEU A 587 -6.51 -10.98 24.31
CA LEU A 587 -6.51 -12.42 24.40
C LEU A 587 -5.09 -12.98 24.63
N GLU A 588 -4.10 -12.53 23.86
CA GLU A 588 -2.69 -12.97 23.98
C GLU A 588 -2.02 -12.58 25.32
N THR A 589 -2.57 -11.56 25.98
CA THR A 589 -2.11 -11.05 27.29
C THR A 589 -3.00 -11.49 28.45
N GLU A 590 -4.02 -12.32 28.18
CA GLU A 590 -4.96 -12.88 29.17
C GLU A 590 -5.66 -11.83 30.05
N ARG A 591 -5.95 -10.64 29.50
CA ARG A 591 -6.57 -9.53 30.23
C ARG A 591 -8.11 -9.60 30.15
N ILE A 592 -8.72 -10.42 31.01
CA ILE A 592 -10.17 -10.70 30.97
C ILE A 592 -11.05 -9.44 31.10
N ASP A 593 -10.65 -8.47 31.93
CA ASP A 593 -11.42 -7.23 32.13
C ASP A 593 -11.46 -6.36 30.87
N VAL A 594 -10.36 -6.34 30.10
CA VAL A 594 -10.28 -5.62 28.83
C VAL A 594 -11.09 -6.34 27.76
N VAL A 595 -11.05 -7.68 27.72
CA VAL A 595 -11.87 -8.49 26.82
C VAL A 595 -13.37 -8.24 27.09
N ARG A 596 -13.78 -8.19 28.37
CA ARG A 596 -15.15 -7.88 28.77
C ARG A 596 -15.59 -6.49 28.31
N GLU A 597 -14.79 -5.45 28.58
CA GLU A 597 -15.11 -4.07 28.17
C GLU A 597 -15.21 -3.92 26.65
N ILE A 598 -14.33 -4.59 25.89
CA ILE A 598 -14.41 -4.58 24.41
C ILE A 598 -15.70 -5.28 23.94
N LEU A 599 -16.06 -6.45 24.50
CA LEU A 599 -17.27 -7.18 24.10
C LEU A 599 -18.56 -6.46 24.49
N GLN A 600 -18.58 -5.78 25.64
CA GLN A 600 -19.74 -5.02 26.11
C GLN A 600 -20.08 -3.86 25.16
N HIS A 601 -19.06 -3.21 24.61
CA HIS A 601 -19.21 -2.05 23.72
C HIS A 601 -19.15 -2.39 22.22
N TYR A 602 -18.78 -3.62 21.83
CA TYR A 602 -18.70 -4.03 20.42
C TYR A 602 -19.38 -5.36 20.13
N ASN A 603 -20.62 -5.26 19.65
CA ASN A 603 -21.45 -6.40 19.32
C ASN A 603 -21.42 -6.75 17.82
N ARG A 604 -20.26 -7.20 17.31
CA ARG A 604 -20.19 -7.82 15.95
C ARG A 604 -19.84 -9.30 16.01
N LYS A 605 -20.55 -10.06 15.18
CA LYS A 605 -20.52 -11.51 14.95
C LYS A 605 -19.15 -12.10 14.50
N ASP A 606 -18.06 -11.33 14.50
CA ASP A 606 -16.82 -11.67 13.81
C ASP A 606 -15.59 -11.85 14.72
N VAL A 607 -15.75 -11.75 16.04
CA VAL A 607 -14.63 -11.80 17.00
C VAL A 607 -14.41 -13.22 17.55
N LEU A 608 -14.17 -14.17 16.63
CA LEU A 608 -13.71 -15.53 16.93
C LEU A 608 -12.39 -15.82 16.20
N SER A 609 -11.47 -14.84 16.10
CA SER A 609 -10.14 -15.12 15.56
C SER A 609 -9.29 -15.80 16.64
N LYS A 610 -8.82 -17.02 16.34
CA LYS A 610 -7.75 -17.66 17.12
C LYS A 610 -6.52 -16.75 17.01
N THR A 611 -5.97 -16.34 18.15
CA THR A 611 -4.71 -15.60 18.20
C THR A 611 -3.56 -16.45 17.64
N THR A 612 -2.40 -15.83 17.39
CA THR A 612 -1.21 -16.57 16.93
C THR A 612 -0.75 -17.64 17.92
N LYS A 613 -1.11 -17.50 19.20
CA LYS A 613 -0.89 -18.47 20.29
C LYS A 613 -2.01 -19.49 20.45
N GLY A 614 -3.04 -19.46 19.59
CA GLY A 614 -4.20 -20.34 19.66
C GLY A 614 -5.19 -20.01 20.79
N GLN A 615 -4.99 -18.92 21.52
CA GLN A 615 -5.91 -18.44 22.55
C GLN A 615 -7.13 -17.80 21.89
N SER A 616 -8.31 -18.16 22.36
CA SER A 616 -9.60 -17.62 21.96
C SER A 616 -10.39 -17.17 23.19
N THR A 617 -11.47 -16.42 22.98
CA THR A 617 -12.30 -15.91 24.07
C THR A 617 -12.87 -17.05 24.91
N GLU A 618 -13.34 -18.12 24.26
CA GLU A 618 -13.85 -19.32 24.93
C GLU A 618 -12.77 -20.11 25.65
N PHE A 619 -11.51 -20.09 25.17
CA PHE A 619 -10.37 -20.68 25.87
C PHE A 619 -10.10 -19.95 27.20
N LEU A 620 -10.08 -18.61 27.19
CA LEU A 620 -9.89 -17.84 28.43
C LEU A 620 -11.06 -18.01 29.39
N ALA A 621 -12.29 -18.04 28.88
CA ALA A 621 -13.47 -18.34 29.70
C ALA A 621 -13.31 -19.69 30.41
N ALA A 622 -12.95 -20.75 29.66
CA ALA A 622 -12.71 -22.08 30.22
C ALA A 622 -11.55 -22.13 31.23
N LYS A 623 -10.45 -21.41 30.96
CA LYS A 623 -9.28 -21.34 31.86
C LYS A 623 -9.58 -20.67 33.19
N PHE A 624 -10.42 -19.63 33.19
CA PHE A 624 -10.77 -18.86 34.38
C PHE A 624 -12.12 -19.26 35.01
N GLY A 625 -12.82 -20.25 34.43
CA GLY A 625 -14.15 -20.67 34.90
C GLY A 625 -15.24 -19.61 34.75
N ASP A 626 -15.09 -18.70 33.79
CA ASP A 626 -15.98 -17.55 33.61
C ASP A 626 -17.17 -17.89 32.70
N MET A 627 -18.26 -18.36 33.31
CA MET A 627 -19.50 -18.70 32.60
C MET A 627 -20.19 -17.49 31.96
N GLU A 628 -20.09 -16.29 32.54
CA GLU A 628 -20.71 -15.09 31.97
C GLU A 628 -20.05 -14.73 30.64
N LEU A 629 -18.71 -14.77 30.59
CA LEU A 629 -17.95 -14.56 29.36
C LEU A 629 -18.26 -15.64 28.31
N LEU A 630 -18.40 -16.91 28.72
CA LEU A 630 -18.75 -17.99 27.80
C LEU A 630 -20.18 -17.81 27.23
N GLN A 631 -21.13 -17.37 28.04
CA GLN A 631 -22.51 -17.07 27.62
C GLN A 631 -22.59 -15.89 26.65
N TRP A 632 -21.77 -14.85 26.83
CA TRP A 632 -21.68 -13.75 25.88
C TRP A 632 -21.19 -14.19 24.49
N VAL A 633 -20.32 -15.20 24.44
CA VAL A 633 -19.78 -15.74 23.18
C VAL A 633 -20.68 -16.82 22.58
N GLU A 634 -21.60 -17.41 23.36
CA GLU A 634 -22.49 -18.49 22.91
C GLU A 634 -23.22 -18.21 21.57
N PRO A 635 -23.83 -17.02 21.34
CA PRO A 635 -24.49 -16.72 20.07
C PRO A 635 -23.55 -16.80 18.86
N GLN A 636 -22.24 -16.65 19.07
CA GLN A 636 -21.22 -16.73 18.02
C GLN A 636 -20.77 -18.19 17.77
N LEU A 637 -20.89 -19.07 18.78
CA LEU A 637 -20.68 -20.50 18.64
C LEU A 637 -21.78 -21.16 17.79
N GLN A 638 -22.98 -20.56 17.75
CA GLN A 638 -24.10 -21.03 16.94
C GLN A 638 -23.81 -20.88 15.44
N GLY A 639 -23.83 -22.00 14.70
CA GLY A 639 -23.67 -22.03 13.25
C GLY A 639 -22.24 -22.17 12.72
N ARG A 640 -21.23 -22.34 13.59
CA ARG A 640 -19.83 -22.57 13.20
C ARG A 640 -19.33 -23.93 13.65
N SER A 641 -18.57 -24.62 12.80
CA SER A 641 -17.88 -25.87 13.16
C SER A 641 -16.49 -25.53 13.71
N LEU A 642 -16.38 -25.38 15.03
CA LEU A 642 -15.20 -24.83 15.71
C LEU A 642 -14.34 -25.94 16.34
N ASP A 643 -13.02 -25.76 16.28
CA ASP A 643 -12.05 -26.61 16.97
C ASP A 643 -11.87 -26.11 18.41
N LEU A 644 -12.66 -26.69 19.32
CA LEU A 644 -12.79 -26.35 20.74
C LEU A 644 -12.02 -27.31 21.67
N GLY A 645 -11.19 -28.21 21.11
CA GLY A 645 -10.57 -29.30 21.87
C GLY A 645 -9.77 -28.86 23.10
N GLU A 646 -8.93 -27.83 22.97
CA GLU A 646 -8.15 -27.29 24.09
C GLU A 646 -9.02 -26.54 25.11
N SER A 647 -10.03 -25.78 24.68
CA SER A 647 -10.96 -25.09 25.59
C SER A 647 -11.77 -26.10 26.42
N ILE A 648 -12.23 -27.18 25.80
CA ILE A 648 -12.93 -28.28 26.48
C ILE A 648 -11.99 -28.99 27.47
N ARG A 649 -10.72 -29.18 27.09
CA ARG A 649 -9.72 -29.78 27.97
C ARG A 649 -9.47 -28.95 29.22
N GLU A 650 -9.38 -27.62 29.10
CA GLU A 650 -9.22 -26.74 30.26
C GLU A 650 -10.47 -26.70 31.14
N ALA A 651 -11.67 -26.64 30.56
CA ALA A 651 -12.91 -26.77 31.33
C ALA A 651 -13.01 -28.12 32.06
N TYR A 652 -12.60 -29.21 31.41
CA TYR A 652 -12.52 -30.54 32.02
C TYR A 652 -11.51 -30.60 33.17
N LYS A 653 -10.31 -30.05 33.00
CA LYS A 653 -9.30 -29.95 34.09
C LYS A 653 -9.82 -29.13 35.28
N GLY A 654 -10.58 -28.06 35.00
CA GLY A 654 -11.24 -27.23 36.00
C GLY A 654 -12.49 -27.87 36.63
N GLY A 655 -12.97 -29.00 36.11
CA GLY A 655 -14.18 -29.67 36.60
C GLY A 655 -15.49 -28.94 36.24
N HIS A 656 -15.47 -28.06 35.24
CA HIS A 656 -16.63 -27.25 34.84
C HIS A 656 -17.54 -28.00 33.86
N GLU A 657 -18.40 -28.88 34.37
CA GLU A 657 -19.29 -29.73 33.55
C GLU A 657 -20.20 -28.95 32.61
N ASP A 658 -20.83 -27.86 33.09
CA ASP A 658 -21.73 -27.03 32.28
C ASP A 658 -20.99 -26.36 31.10
N MET A 659 -19.74 -25.96 31.31
CA MET A 659 -18.87 -25.43 30.26
C MET A 659 -18.54 -26.49 29.22
N VAL A 660 -18.24 -27.71 29.67
CA VAL A 660 -17.95 -28.86 28.79
C VAL A 660 -19.18 -29.21 27.95
N LEU A 661 -20.37 -29.31 28.57
CA LEU A 661 -21.63 -29.58 27.87
C LEU A 661 -21.94 -28.50 26.82
N LEU A 662 -21.82 -27.22 27.19
CA LEU A 662 -22.08 -26.11 26.30
C LEU A 662 -21.12 -26.10 25.11
N MET A 663 -19.82 -26.29 25.34
CA MET A 663 -18.82 -26.31 24.27
C MET A 663 -18.94 -27.56 23.39
N LEU A 664 -19.20 -28.74 23.96
CA LEU A 664 -19.40 -29.99 23.20
C LEU A 664 -20.57 -29.91 22.22
N LYS A 665 -21.62 -29.13 22.54
CA LYS A 665 -22.77 -28.90 21.65
C LYS A 665 -22.35 -28.33 20.29
N TYR A 666 -21.30 -27.52 20.27
CA TYR A 666 -20.80 -26.77 19.10
C TYR A 666 -19.43 -27.27 18.58
N ALA A 667 -18.78 -28.20 19.27
CA ALA A 667 -17.45 -28.71 18.90
C ALA A 667 -17.47 -29.50 17.58
N ARG A 668 -16.47 -29.23 16.72
CA ARG A 668 -16.25 -29.98 15.48
C ARG A 668 -15.64 -31.35 15.73
N CYS A 669 -14.53 -31.41 16.47
CA CYS A 669 -13.79 -32.64 16.79
C CYS A 669 -13.07 -32.50 18.13
N ILE A 670 -12.75 -33.62 18.78
CA ILE A 670 -11.88 -33.67 19.97
C ILE A 670 -10.84 -34.79 19.83
N SER A 671 -9.71 -34.66 20.52
CA SER A 671 -8.66 -35.71 20.54
C SER A 671 -9.18 -37.00 21.18
N GLY A 672 -8.75 -38.17 20.70
CA GLY A 672 -9.16 -39.48 21.23
C GLY A 672 -8.99 -39.61 22.74
N ASP A 673 -7.82 -39.22 23.27
CA ASP A 673 -7.57 -39.25 24.72
C ASP A 673 -8.53 -38.36 25.52
N LEU A 674 -8.92 -37.20 24.98
CA LEU A 674 -9.90 -36.32 25.62
C LEU A 674 -11.30 -36.94 25.58
N PHE A 675 -11.67 -37.57 24.48
CA PHE A 675 -12.93 -38.30 24.36
C PHE A 675 -12.99 -39.44 25.39
N ASP A 676 -11.94 -40.25 25.50
CA ASP A 676 -11.87 -41.38 26.43
C ASP A 676 -11.90 -40.90 27.89
N ASN A 677 -11.21 -39.79 28.20
CA ASN A 677 -11.27 -39.15 29.51
C ASN A 677 -12.69 -38.66 29.83
N LEU A 678 -13.37 -38.01 28.87
CA LEU A 678 -14.74 -37.53 29.05
C LEU A 678 -15.76 -38.67 29.14
N LEU A 679 -15.60 -39.74 28.36
CA LEU A 679 -16.45 -40.93 28.43
C LEU A 679 -16.26 -41.63 29.77
N THR A 680 -15.02 -41.84 30.20
CA THR A 680 -14.71 -42.39 31.54
C THR A 680 -15.26 -41.50 32.64
N TRP A 681 -15.14 -40.18 32.49
CA TRP A 681 -15.70 -39.19 33.41
C TRP A 681 -17.24 -39.21 33.44
N SER A 682 -17.89 -39.58 32.33
CA SER A 682 -19.34 -39.74 32.24
C SER A 682 -19.87 -41.06 32.82
N VAL A 683 -19.07 -42.14 32.76
CA VAL A 683 -19.40 -43.50 33.24
C VAL A 683 -18.85 -43.76 34.65
N SER A 684 -18.23 -42.76 35.29
CA SER A 684 -17.67 -42.87 36.64
C SER A 684 -18.70 -43.42 37.64
N LYS A 685 -18.30 -44.46 38.39
CA LYS A 685 -19.17 -45.17 39.36
C LYS A 685 -19.68 -44.31 40.52
N THR A 686 -19.05 -43.15 40.77
CA THR A 686 -19.37 -42.27 41.90
C THR A 686 -20.49 -41.28 41.58
N GLN A 687 -20.57 -40.79 40.33
CA GLN A 687 -21.60 -39.87 39.82
C GLN A 687 -21.74 -40.06 38.29
N PRO A 688 -22.73 -40.82 37.82
CA PRO A 688 -22.99 -40.95 36.39
C PRO A 688 -23.51 -39.63 35.81
N ARG A 689 -22.87 -39.16 34.73
CA ARG A 689 -23.25 -37.93 34.01
C ARG A 689 -23.98 -38.29 32.73
N ASP A 690 -25.25 -38.64 32.88
CA ASP A 690 -26.06 -39.17 31.78
C ASP A 690 -26.23 -38.20 30.61
N GLU A 691 -26.28 -36.89 30.88
CA GLU A 691 -26.37 -35.86 29.82
C GLU A 691 -25.07 -35.74 29.02
N LEU A 692 -23.91 -35.71 29.70
CA LEU A 692 -22.61 -35.72 29.04
C LEU A 692 -22.44 -37.00 28.22
N ARG A 693 -22.79 -38.15 28.80
CA ARG A 693 -22.76 -39.44 28.12
C ARG A 693 -23.63 -39.43 26.86
N LYS A 694 -24.89 -39.00 26.96
CA LYS A 694 -25.82 -38.94 25.83
C LYS A 694 -25.33 -38.01 24.73
N LEU A 695 -24.76 -36.86 25.09
CA LEU A 695 -24.23 -35.90 24.12
C LEU A 695 -22.97 -36.42 23.41
N LEU A 696 -22.05 -37.06 24.14
CA LEU A 696 -20.87 -37.70 23.55
C LEU A 696 -21.27 -38.81 22.57
N LEU A 697 -22.35 -39.55 22.86
CA LEU A 697 -22.88 -40.60 21.99
C LEU A 697 -23.63 -40.05 20.77
N ASP A 698 -24.47 -39.00 20.90
CA ASP A 698 -25.12 -38.33 19.76
C ASP A 698 -24.12 -37.71 18.78
N ARG A 699 -23.06 -37.12 19.35
CA ARG A 699 -22.01 -36.41 18.59
C ARG A 699 -20.82 -37.27 18.23
N TRP A 700 -20.83 -38.55 18.64
CA TRP A 700 -19.75 -39.53 18.47
C TRP A 700 -19.10 -39.44 17.09
N SER A 701 -19.93 -39.57 16.06
CA SER A 701 -19.62 -39.46 14.63
C SER A 701 -18.99 -38.14 14.15
N ARG A 702 -19.37 -37.00 14.74
CA ARG A 702 -18.83 -35.68 14.38
C ARG A 702 -17.49 -35.47 15.06
N LEU A 703 -17.37 -35.96 16.30
CA LEU A 703 -16.20 -35.77 17.14
C LEU A 703 -14.97 -36.56 16.67
N PHE A 704 -15.12 -37.52 15.73
CA PHE A 704 -14.02 -38.31 15.16
C PHE A 704 -12.96 -37.51 14.41
N GLY A 705 -11.69 -37.74 14.77
CA GLY A 705 -10.50 -37.30 14.03
C GLY A 705 -9.74 -38.46 13.37
N ARG A 706 -8.67 -38.15 12.60
CA ARG A 706 -7.88 -39.13 11.83
C ARG A 706 -7.03 -40.10 12.68
N GLU A 707 -6.87 -39.85 13.98
CA GLU A 707 -5.83 -40.45 14.84
C GLU A 707 -6.40 -41.30 15.98
N TRP A 708 -7.34 -42.20 15.71
CA TRP A 708 -7.85 -43.10 16.75
C TRP A 708 -7.29 -44.51 16.62
N GLU A 709 -6.72 -45.03 17.72
CA GLU A 709 -6.18 -46.39 17.79
C GLU A 709 -7.30 -47.42 18.01
N ALA A 710 -7.21 -48.58 17.33
CA ALA A 710 -8.19 -49.68 17.42
C ALA A 710 -8.48 -50.15 18.87
N ARG A 711 -7.53 -49.95 19.79
CA ARG A 711 -7.67 -50.31 21.21
C ARG A 711 -8.80 -49.55 21.92
N HIS A 712 -8.99 -48.28 21.60
CA HIS A 712 -9.99 -47.43 22.25
C HIS A 712 -11.40 -47.80 21.74
N VAL A 713 -11.54 -48.05 20.44
CA VAL A 713 -12.80 -48.52 19.82
C VAL A 713 -13.25 -49.83 20.44
N LYS A 714 -12.31 -50.76 20.63
CA LYS A 714 -12.57 -52.05 21.26
C LYS A 714 -13.11 -51.89 22.68
N SER A 715 -12.48 -51.04 23.51
CA SER A 715 -12.93 -50.79 24.89
C SER A 715 -14.34 -50.20 24.93
N VAL A 716 -14.72 -49.35 23.98
CA VAL A 716 -16.06 -48.75 23.94
C VAL A 716 -17.11 -49.75 23.46
N LEU A 717 -16.81 -50.53 22.42
CA LEU A 717 -17.71 -51.59 21.93
C LEU A 717 -17.93 -52.70 22.97
N GLU A 718 -16.92 -53.00 23.80
CA GLU A 718 -17.04 -53.95 24.93
C GLU A 718 -17.93 -53.41 26.06
N GLN A 719 -18.00 -52.09 26.23
CA GLN A 719 -18.84 -51.45 27.23
C GLN A 719 -20.28 -51.23 26.74
N ASP A 720 -20.51 -51.10 25.43
CA ASP A 720 -21.84 -50.92 24.82
C ASP A 720 -21.92 -51.44 23.37
N GLY A 721 -22.46 -52.66 23.21
CA GLY A 721 -22.64 -53.31 21.90
C GLY A 721 -23.70 -52.67 21.00
N GLY A 722 -24.53 -51.74 21.52
CA GLY A 722 -25.53 -51.02 20.72
C GLY A 722 -24.94 -50.02 19.72
N LEU A 723 -23.64 -49.74 19.82
CA LEU A 723 -22.96 -48.72 19.02
C LEU A 723 -22.49 -49.19 17.64
N VAL A 724 -22.47 -50.50 17.37
CA VAL A 724 -21.92 -51.09 16.14
C VAL A 724 -22.55 -50.50 14.87
N ASP A 725 -23.87 -50.29 14.88
CA ASP A 725 -24.65 -49.74 13.77
C ASP A 725 -25.25 -48.35 14.08
N ALA A 726 -24.82 -47.70 15.16
CA ALA A 726 -25.37 -46.40 15.55
C ALA A 726 -25.10 -45.35 14.46
N ALA A 727 -26.16 -44.75 13.94
CA ALA A 727 -26.07 -43.82 12.83
C ALA A 727 -26.06 -42.37 13.32
N ASP A 728 -25.24 -41.53 12.70
CA ASP A 728 -25.21 -40.10 13.00
C ASP A 728 -26.36 -39.31 12.37
N GLY A 729 -26.39 -37.99 12.57
CA GLY A 729 -27.38 -37.12 11.94
C GLY A 729 -27.35 -37.09 10.39
N LEU A 730 -26.33 -37.69 9.75
CA LEU A 730 -26.23 -37.93 8.30
C LEU A 730 -26.41 -39.41 7.93
N ASN A 731 -26.91 -40.20 8.87
CA ASN A 731 -27.07 -41.65 8.79
C ASN A 731 -25.77 -42.42 8.50
N LYS A 732 -24.60 -41.88 8.87
CA LYS A 732 -23.30 -42.56 8.75
C LYS A 732 -23.04 -43.43 9.97
N THR A 733 -22.66 -44.68 9.71
CA THR A 733 -22.30 -45.65 10.76
C THR A 733 -20.81 -45.61 11.09
N PRO A 734 -20.37 -46.20 12.22
CA PRO A 734 -18.95 -46.31 12.54
C PRO A 734 -18.17 -47.04 11.44
N LEU A 735 -18.79 -48.05 10.82
CA LEU A 735 -18.18 -48.79 9.71
C LEU A 735 -17.89 -47.88 8.52
N MET A 736 -18.87 -47.05 8.11
CA MET A 736 -18.70 -46.07 7.03
C MET A 736 -17.58 -45.07 7.31
N GLN A 737 -17.47 -44.59 8.54
CA GLN A 737 -16.44 -43.64 8.93
C GLN A 737 -15.05 -44.29 8.99
N ALA A 738 -14.93 -45.46 9.61
CA ALA A 738 -13.67 -46.21 9.66
C ALA A 738 -13.14 -46.53 8.26
N ALA A 739 -14.05 -46.89 7.36
CA ALA A 739 -13.75 -47.18 5.96
C ALA A 739 -13.27 -45.90 5.22
N ASN A 740 -13.95 -44.77 5.39
CA ASN A 740 -13.55 -43.47 4.84
C ASN A 740 -12.18 -42.97 5.34
N HIS A 741 -11.83 -43.30 6.58
CA HIS A 741 -10.57 -42.92 7.21
C HIS A 741 -9.46 -43.97 7.06
N LYS A 742 -9.69 -45.03 6.27
CA LYS A 742 -8.69 -46.07 5.93
C LYS A 742 -8.19 -46.84 7.15
N GLN A 743 -9.04 -47.01 8.17
CA GLN A 743 -8.70 -47.66 9.44
C GLN A 743 -8.96 -49.17 9.37
N VAL A 744 -8.04 -49.92 8.75
CA VAL A 744 -8.18 -51.38 8.48
C VAL A 744 -8.58 -52.18 9.72
N GLU A 745 -7.88 -51.99 10.85
CA GLU A 745 -8.17 -52.76 12.06
C GLU A 745 -9.50 -52.40 12.73
N ILE A 746 -9.95 -51.15 12.62
CA ILE A 746 -11.27 -50.74 13.14
C ILE A 746 -12.38 -51.31 12.27
N VAL A 747 -12.22 -51.29 10.94
CA VAL A 747 -13.15 -51.97 10.01
C VAL A 747 -13.23 -53.46 10.35
N ARG A 748 -12.09 -54.14 10.54
CA ARG A 748 -12.06 -55.55 10.93
C ARG A 748 -12.82 -55.82 12.23
N LEU A 749 -12.60 -55.00 13.26
CA LEU A 749 -13.28 -55.12 14.54
C LEU A 749 -14.81 -54.95 14.38
N LEU A 750 -15.26 -53.92 13.65
CA LEU A 750 -16.68 -53.65 13.44
C LEU A 750 -17.38 -54.78 12.66
N LEU A 751 -16.74 -55.29 11.60
CA LEU A 751 -17.28 -56.41 10.82
C LEU A 751 -17.41 -57.69 11.66
N ASN A 752 -16.40 -58.00 12.49
CA ASN A 752 -16.44 -59.15 13.39
C ASN A 752 -17.51 -59.02 14.48
N GLN A 753 -17.92 -57.80 14.84
CA GLN A 753 -19.02 -57.52 15.77
C GLN A 753 -20.40 -57.49 15.09
N GLY A 754 -20.49 -57.79 13.78
CA GLY A 754 -21.75 -57.89 13.06
C GLY A 754 -22.28 -56.58 12.47
N ALA A 755 -21.41 -55.60 12.20
CA ALA A 755 -21.81 -54.35 11.55
C ALA A 755 -22.49 -54.57 10.19
N LYS A 756 -23.61 -53.88 9.95
CA LYS A 756 -24.35 -53.97 8.69
C LYS A 756 -23.63 -53.21 7.57
N VAL A 757 -23.13 -53.96 6.59
CA VAL A 757 -22.29 -53.45 5.49
C VAL A 757 -23.02 -52.63 4.43
N ASN A 758 -24.32 -52.88 4.22
CA ASN A 758 -25.13 -52.29 3.15
C ASN A 758 -26.05 -51.15 3.61
N LEU A 759 -25.85 -50.64 4.85
CA LEU A 759 -26.55 -49.43 5.28
C LEU A 759 -26.19 -48.27 4.36
N LYS A 760 -27.12 -47.33 4.22
CA LYS A 760 -26.96 -46.15 3.35
C LYS A 760 -26.90 -44.88 4.20
N SER A 761 -25.92 -44.04 3.94
CA SER A 761 -25.91 -42.67 4.46
C SER A 761 -27.06 -41.85 3.86
N TYR A 762 -27.27 -40.63 4.36
CA TYR A 762 -28.20 -39.66 3.79
C TYR A 762 -27.98 -39.46 2.28
N TRP A 763 -26.75 -39.60 1.79
CA TRP A 763 -26.39 -39.47 0.37
C TRP A 763 -26.49 -40.78 -0.42
N SER A 764 -27.17 -41.80 0.13
CA SER A 764 -27.23 -43.15 -0.45
C SER A 764 -25.88 -43.87 -0.56
N GLU A 765 -24.83 -43.41 0.14
CA GLU A 765 -23.51 -44.04 0.08
C GLU A 765 -23.42 -45.20 1.09
N THR A 766 -22.88 -46.34 0.63
CA THR A 766 -22.49 -47.47 1.49
C THR A 766 -21.05 -47.33 1.95
N ALA A 767 -20.63 -48.13 2.95
CA ALA A 767 -19.22 -48.17 3.37
C ALA A 767 -18.28 -48.48 2.18
N LEU A 768 -18.71 -49.37 1.28
CA LEU A 768 -17.99 -49.74 0.05
C LEU A 768 -17.83 -48.53 -0.90
N SER A 769 -18.91 -47.81 -1.19
CA SER A 769 -18.87 -46.62 -2.07
C SER A 769 -18.03 -45.50 -1.45
N GLN A 770 -18.03 -45.36 -0.13
CA GLN A 770 -17.32 -44.29 0.57
C GLN A 770 -15.80 -44.50 0.55
N VAL A 771 -15.31 -45.74 0.74
CA VAL A 771 -13.87 -46.06 0.61
C VAL A 771 -13.38 -45.74 -0.79
N ILE A 772 -14.13 -46.14 -1.81
CA ILE A 772 -13.78 -45.91 -3.21
C ILE A 772 -13.79 -44.40 -3.52
N SER A 773 -14.75 -43.65 -3.00
CA SER A 773 -14.81 -42.18 -3.19
C SER A 773 -13.66 -41.45 -2.49
N SER A 774 -13.19 -41.97 -1.35
CA SER A 774 -12.01 -41.41 -0.66
C SER A 774 -10.73 -41.54 -1.51
N TRP A 775 -10.68 -42.54 -2.40
CA TRP A 775 -9.57 -42.79 -3.32
C TRP A 775 -9.43 -41.64 -4.34
N GLU A 776 -10.54 -41.13 -4.90
CA GLU A 776 -10.56 -40.03 -5.87
C GLU A 776 -9.99 -38.71 -5.32
N ALA A 777 -10.21 -38.44 -4.02
CA ALA A 777 -9.76 -37.22 -3.37
C ALA A 777 -8.24 -37.16 -3.16
N THR A 778 -7.56 -38.30 -3.14
CA THR A 778 -6.10 -38.41 -2.97
C THR A 778 -5.36 -38.41 -4.32
N LYS A 779 -5.31 -37.26 -5.01
CA LYS A 779 -4.50 -37.04 -6.24
C LYS A 779 -2.98 -36.97 -5.98
N SER A 780 -2.43 -37.86 -5.13
CA SER A 780 -1.00 -37.91 -4.81
C SER A 780 -0.32 -39.08 -5.51
N TRP A 781 0.75 -38.79 -6.24
CA TRP A 781 1.44 -39.66 -7.20
C TRP A 781 2.33 -40.74 -6.55
N LYS A 782 2.10 -41.13 -5.29
CA LYS A 782 2.94 -42.09 -4.56
C LYS A 782 2.16 -43.00 -3.61
N LYS A 783 2.15 -44.29 -3.98
CA LYS A 783 2.34 -45.52 -3.18
C LYS A 783 1.79 -45.57 -1.75
N ASP A 784 0.57 -46.09 -1.60
CA ASP A 784 0.27 -47.42 -1.01
C ASP A 784 -1.24 -47.50 -0.76
N PHE A 785 -2.01 -47.94 -1.77
CA PHE A 785 -3.47 -48.15 -1.66
C PHE A 785 -3.85 -49.49 -1.00
N ALA A 786 -2.89 -50.10 -0.28
CA ALA A 786 -3.04 -51.42 0.31
C ALA A 786 -4.16 -51.44 1.36
N ALA A 787 -4.36 -50.35 2.11
CA ALA A 787 -5.40 -50.25 3.13
C ALA A 787 -6.80 -50.24 2.51
N GLU A 788 -7.01 -49.46 1.45
CA GLU A 788 -8.29 -49.37 0.73
C GLU A 788 -8.63 -50.69 0.06
N ILE A 789 -7.70 -51.29 -0.68
CA ILE A 789 -7.89 -52.62 -1.29
C ILE A 789 -8.22 -53.66 -0.22
N THR A 790 -7.51 -53.64 0.92
CA THR A 790 -7.80 -54.54 2.05
C THR A 790 -9.20 -54.34 2.62
N ILE A 791 -9.60 -53.08 2.85
CA ILE A 791 -10.94 -52.74 3.38
C ILE A 791 -12.04 -53.15 2.39
N ILE A 792 -11.85 -52.91 1.10
CA ILE A 792 -12.82 -53.28 0.06
C ILE A 792 -12.94 -54.80 -0.02
N GLY A 793 -11.82 -55.52 0.00
CA GLY A 793 -11.80 -56.98 0.06
C GLY A 793 -12.51 -57.52 1.31
N MET A 794 -12.29 -56.90 2.48
CA MET A 794 -13.03 -57.22 3.71
C MET A 794 -14.53 -57.00 3.53
N LEU A 795 -14.96 -55.82 3.07
CA LEU A 795 -16.37 -55.50 2.89
C LEU A 795 -17.06 -56.50 1.94
N LEU A 796 -16.44 -56.85 0.82
CA LEU A 796 -16.99 -57.84 -0.12
C LEU A 796 -17.05 -59.25 0.48
N SER A 797 -16.05 -59.65 1.27
CA SER A 797 -16.06 -60.94 1.99
C SER A 797 -17.21 -61.05 3.01
N PHE A 798 -17.70 -59.91 3.52
CA PHE A 798 -18.86 -59.79 4.39
C PHE A 798 -20.15 -59.41 3.61
N GLN A 799 -20.24 -59.75 2.32
CA GLN A 799 -21.42 -59.57 1.46
C GLN A 799 -21.87 -58.11 1.25
N ALA A 800 -20.91 -57.18 1.18
CA ALA A 800 -21.21 -55.83 0.69
C ALA A 800 -21.65 -55.89 -0.79
N ASP A 801 -22.79 -55.26 -1.12
CA ASP A 801 -23.34 -55.26 -2.47
C ASP A 801 -22.67 -54.15 -3.32
N PRO A 802 -21.88 -54.50 -4.35
CA PRO A 802 -21.22 -53.52 -5.22
C PRO A 802 -22.17 -52.88 -6.24
N ASN A 803 -23.45 -53.27 -6.28
CA ASN A 803 -24.44 -52.77 -7.23
C ASN A 803 -25.35 -51.69 -6.63
N ILE A 804 -25.04 -51.19 -5.43
CA ILE A 804 -25.75 -50.06 -4.82
C ILE A 804 -25.19 -48.74 -5.38
N PRO A 805 -26.00 -47.92 -6.08
CA PRO A 805 -25.55 -46.62 -6.58
C PRO A 805 -25.53 -45.56 -5.48
N ASP A 806 -24.63 -44.59 -5.63
CA ASP A 806 -24.68 -43.35 -4.86
C ASP A 806 -25.80 -42.39 -5.33
N ASN A 807 -25.89 -41.21 -4.72
CA ASN A 807 -26.84 -40.16 -5.10
C ASN A 807 -26.70 -39.63 -6.54
N LYS A 808 -25.56 -39.86 -7.21
CA LYS A 808 -25.33 -39.50 -8.63
C LYS A 808 -25.67 -40.65 -9.57
N GLY A 809 -26.14 -41.79 -9.05
CA GLY A 809 -26.36 -42.99 -9.81
C GLY A 809 -25.07 -43.74 -10.17
N LEU A 810 -23.92 -43.40 -9.56
CA LEU A 810 -22.65 -44.09 -9.82
C LEU A 810 -22.53 -45.32 -8.94
N LEU A 811 -22.26 -46.46 -9.58
CA LEU A 811 -21.86 -47.69 -8.89
C LEU A 811 -20.38 -47.65 -8.48
N PRO A 812 -19.99 -48.39 -7.42
CA PRO A 812 -18.60 -48.74 -7.12
C PRO A 812 -17.74 -49.06 -8.35
N LEU A 813 -18.27 -49.86 -9.28
CA LEU A 813 -17.56 -50.24 -10.51
C LEU A 813 -17.29 -49.05 -11.46
N HIS A 814 -18.25 -48.12 -11.58
CA HIS A 814 -18.06 -46.91 -12.40
C HIS A 814 -16.92 -46.04 -11.83
N LYS A 815 -16.88 -45.87 -10.51
CA LYS A 815 -15.83 -45.10 -9.83
C LYS A 815 -14.45 -45.75 -9.99
N ALA A 816 -14.36 -47.08 -9.88
CA ALA A 816 -13.11 -47.81 -10.10
C ALA A 816 -12.50 -47.55 -11.49
N ILE A 817 -13.36 -47.46 -12.51
CA ILE A 817 -12.96 -47.16 -13.89
C ILE A 817 -12.56 -45.69 -14.06
N GLN A 818 -13.24 -44.75 -13.39
CA GLN A 818 -12.84 -43.34 -13.38
C GLN A 818 -11.47 -43.13 -12.73
N ILE A 819 -11.18 -43.87 -11.65
CA ILE A 819 -9.88 -43.88 -10.98
C ILE A 819 -8.80 -44.51 -11.89
N GLY A 820 -9.19 -45.41 -12.79
CA GLY A 820 -8.28 -46.13 -13.68
C GLY A 820 -7.61 -47.34 -13.02
N SER A 821 -8.16 -47.86 -11.91
CA SER A 821 -7.56 -48.96 -11.15
C SER A 821 -8.03 -50.32 -11.65
N THR A 822 -7.12 -51.08 -12.27
CA THR A 822 -7.37 -52.45 -12.76
C THR A 822 -7.58 -53.44 -11.62
N GLU A 823 -6.78 -53.32 -10.56
CA GLU A 823 -6.87 -54.16 -9.36
C GLU A 823 -8.22 -53.99 -8.64
N LEU A 824 -8.66 -52.75 -8.43
CA LEU A 824 -9.96 -52.48 -7.81
C LEU A 824 -11.12 -52.95 -8.70
N THR A 825 -11.03 -52.73 -10.02
CA THR A 825 -12.03 -53.17 -10.97
C THR A 825 -12.17 -54.69 -10.93
N LYS A 826 -11.05 -55.42 -10.95
CA LYS A 826 -11.03 -56.89 -10.84
C LYS A 826 -11.68 -57.35 -9.53
N LEU A 827 -11.30 -56.76 -8.40
CA LEU A 827 -11.82 -57.13 -7.08
C LEU A 827 -13.33 -56.88 -6.95
N LEU A 828 -13.86 -55.80 -7.54
CA LEU A 828 -15.30 -55.54 -7.58
C LEU A 828 -16.05 -56.55 -8.47
N LEU A 829 -15.48 -56.92 -9.63
CA LEU A 829 -16.06 -57.92 -10.52
C LEU A 829 -16.09 -59.31 -9.87
N GLU A 830 -15.00 -59.70 -9.18
CA GLU A 830 -14.97 -60.91 -8.34
C GLU A 830 -16.02 -60.86 -7.21
N GLY A 831 -16.30 -59.66 -6.69
CA GLY A 831 -17.37 -59.38 -5.74
C GLY A 831 -18.79 -59.30 -6.32
N GLN A 832 -19.02 -59.77 -7.55
CA GLN A 832 -20.32 -59.76 -8.24
C GLN A 832 -20.83 -58.36 -8.64
N ALA A 833 -19.93 -57.41 -8.94
CA ALA A 833 -20.33 -56.15 -9.58
C ALA A 833 -20.82 -56.39 -11.00
N ASN A 834 -21.98 -55.82 -11.34
CA ASN A 834 -22.60 -55.96 -12.66
C ASN A 834 -22.05 -54.90 -13.63
N PRO A 835 -21.34 -55.31 -14.71
CA PRO A 835 -20.75 -54.38 -15.67
C PRO A 835 -21.75 -53.80 -16.68
N ASN A 836 -23.03 -54.19 -16.61
CA ASN A 836 -24.08 -53.86 -17.57
C ASN A 836 -25.09 -52.81 -17.06
N ILE A 837 -24.86 -52.24 -15.88
CA ILE A 837 -25.71 -51.20 -15.31
C ILE A 837 -25.20 -49.82 -15.74
N LYS A 838 -26.10 -48.94 -16.17
CA LYS A 838 -25.77 -47.56 -16.54
C LYS A 838 -25.63 -46.68 -15.31
N ASP A 839 -24.71 -45.72 -15.35
CA ASP A 839 -24.63 -44.64 -14.35
C ASP A 839 -25.75 -43.61 -14.53
N GLY A 840 -25.81 -42.60 -13.63
CA GLY A 840 -26.78 -41.50 -13.73
C GLY A 840 -26.64 -40.65 -15.00
N GLY A 841 -25.49 -40.70 -15.68
CA GLY A 841 -25.24 -40.09 -16.99
C GLY A 841 -25.59 -41.00 -18.17
N LYS A 842 -26.23 -42.15 -17.92
CA LYS A 842 -26.58 -43.21 -18.89
C LYS A 842 -25.38 -43.91 -19.54
N GLN A 843 -24.16 -43.76 -19.01
CA GLN A 843 -22.98 -44.45 -19.52
C GLN A 843 -22.82 -45.83 -18.87
N LEU A 844 -22.25 -46.77 -19.63
CA LEU A 844 -21.87 -48.10 -19.11
C LEU A 844 -20.40 -48.08 -18.67
N PRO A 845 -20.00 -48.95 -17.72
CA PRO A 845 -18.61 -49.22 -17.38
C PRO A 845 -17.71 -49.38 -18.62
N LEU A 846 -18.18 -50.16 -19.60
CA LEU A 846 -17.44 -50.43 -20.84
C LEU A 846 -17.23 -49.17 -21.70
N HIS A 847 -18.22 -48.26 -21.76
CA HIS A 847 -18.08 -46.98 -22.45
C HIS A 847 -17.00 -46.11 -21.80
N MET A 848 -16.98 -46.08 -20.47
CA MET A 848 -16.04 -45.27 -19.70
C MET A 848 -14.59 -45.77 -19.86
N ALA A 849 -14.37 -47.10 -19.85
CA ALA A 849 -13.06 -47.69 -20.03
C ALA A 849 -12.44 -47.35 -21.41
N ILE A 850 -13.26 -47.39 -22.48
CA ILE A 850 -12.82 -47.03 -23.84
C ILE A 850 -12.52 -45.54 -23.95
N ARG A 851 -13.37 -44.67 -23.38
CA ARG A 851 -13.13 -43.21 -23.35
C ARG A 851 -11.89 -42.85 -22.54
N ALA A 852 -11.62 -43.57 -21.46
CA ALA A 852 -10.38 -43.48 -20.68
C ALA A 852 -9.15 -44.06 -21.41
N ARG A 853 -9.35 -44.66 -22.60
CA ARG A 853 -8.31 -45.29 -23.43
C ARG A 853 -7.57 -46.43 -22.72
N SER A 854 -8.22 -47.11 -21.76
CA SER A 854 -7.63 -48.23 -21.03
C SER A 854 -8.02 -49.57 -21.64
N ILE A 855 -7.04 -50.19 -22.31
CA ILE A 855 -7.17 -51.51 -22.94
C ILE A 855 -7.39 -52.58 -21.88
N GLU A 856 -6.66 -52.50 -20.76
CA GLU A 856 -6.73 -53.47 -19.67
C GLU A 856 -8.08 -53.45 -18.97
N LEU A 857 -8.62 -52.27 -18.66
CA LEU A 857 -9.97 -52.18 -18.06
C LEU A 857 -11.06 -52.66 -19.02
N THR A 858 -10.90 -52.38 -20.31
CA THR A 858 -11.85 -52.86 -21.33
C THR A 858 -11.82 -54.38 -21.44
N ALA A 859 -10.62 -54.99 -21.44
CA ALA A 859 -10.47 -56.44 -21.44
C ALA A 859 -11.09 -57.08 -20.19
N LEU A 860 -10.79 -56.55 -18.99
CA LEU A 860 -11.34 -57.05 -17.73
C LEU A 860 -12.87 -57.00 -17.69
N LEU A 861 -13.48 -55.93 -18.20
CA LEU A 861 -14.94 -55.82 -18.25
C LEU A 861 -15.55 -56.85 -19.22
N LEU A 862 -14.96 -57.04 -20.40
CA LEU A 862 -15.42 -58.01 -21.38
C LEU A 862 -15.27 -59.46 -20.86
N GLU A 863 -14.14 -59.77 -20.21
CA GLU A 863 -13.92 -61.06 -19.52
C GLU A 863 -14.98 -61.30 -18.44
N ALA A 864 -15.42 -60.25 -17.74
CA ALA A 864 -16.47 -60.31 -16.72
C ALA A 864 -17.89 -60.19 -17.29
N THR A 865 -18.12 -60.58 -18.55
CA THR A 865 -19.45 -60.62 -19.20
C THR A 865 -20.12 -59.26 -19.46
N ALA A 866 -19.34 -58.18 -19.61
CA ALA A 866 -19.87 -56.91 -20.12
C ALA A 866 -20.41 -57.09 -21.53
N ASN A 867 -21.67 -56.70 -21.75
CA ASN A 867 -22.34 -56.78 -23.04
C ASN A 867 -21.99 -55.55 -23.89
N PRO A 868 -21.25 -55.70 -25.01
CA PRO A 868 -20.88 -54.57 -25.87
C PRO A 868 -22.04 -54.03 -26.72
N ASN A 869 -23.21 -54.67 -26.69
CA ASN A 869 -24.33 -54.38 -27.59
C ASN A 869 -25.51 -53.67 -26.90
N ILE A 870 -25.36 -53.27 -25.63
CA ILE A 870 -26.42 -52.54 -24.92
C ILE A 870 -26.66 -51.19 -25.60
N PRO A 871 -27.87 -50.93 -26.13
CA PRO A 871 -28.15 -49.69 -26.85
C PRO A 871 -28.00 -48.46 -25.95
N ASP A 872 -27.29 -47.46 -26.44
CA ASP A 872 -27.19 -46.13 -25.83
C ASP A 872 -26.98 -45.04 -26.90
N THR A 873 -26.75 -43.80 -26.48
CA THR A 873 -26.38 -42.69 -27.36
C THR A 873 -25.22 -43.06 -28.30
N TRP A 874 -24.21 -43.78 -27.78
CA TRP A 874 -23.07 -44.30 -28.52
C TRP A 874 -22.73 -45.69 -27.99
N LEU A 875 -22.62 -46.70 -28.86
CA LEU A 875 -22.17 -48.03 -28.46
C LEU A 875 -20.65 -48.10 -28.26
N PRO A 876 -20.12 -49.04 -27.46
CA PRO A 876 -18.68 -49.22 -27.24
C PRO A 876 -17.89 -49.35 -28.55
N LEU A 877 -18.41 -50.14 -29.50
CA LEU A 877 -17.78 -50.34 -30.81
C LEU A 877 -17.67 -49.03 -31.60
N GLN A 878 -18.71 -48.20 -31.57
CA GLN A 878 -18.75 -46.94 -32.30
C GLN A 878 -17.84 -45.88 -31.68
N ILE A 879 -17.72 -45.84 -30.34
CA ILE A 879 -16.73 -45.00 -29.67
C ILE A 879 -15.32 -45.40 -30.10
N ALA A 880 -15.01 -46.70 -30.16
CA ALA A 880 -13.71 -47.20 -30.59
C ALA A 880 -13.41 -46.82 -32.07
N VAL A 881 -14.41 -46.95 -32.94
CA VAL A 881 -14.31 -46.57 -34.37
C VAL A 881 -14.11 -45.07 -34.54
N ALA A 882 -14.91 -44.24 -33.85
CA ALA A 882 -14.77 -42.78 -33.88
C ALA A 882 -13.43 -42.31 -33.31
N ALA A 883 -12.91 -43.00 -32.30
CA ALA A 883 -11.56 -42.78 -31.77
C ALA A 883 -10.44 -43.32 -32.67
N ARG A 884 -10.78 -43.95 -33.80
CA ARG A 884 -9.87 -44.58 -34.77
C ARG A 884 -8.94 -45.62 -34.14
N SER A 885 -9.40 -46.32 -33.09
CA SER A 885 -8.59 -47.29 -32.37
C SER A 885 -8.83 -48.71 -32.88
N LEU A 886 -7.98 -49.16 -33.80
CA LEU A 886 -8.02 -50.53 -34.32
C LEU A 886 -7.99 -51.58 -33.20
N LYS A 887 -7.22 -51.34 -32.13
CA LYS A 887 -7.08 -52.28 -31.01
C LYS A 887 -8.37 -52.44 -30.20
N PHE A 888 -9.07 -51.34 -29.90
CA PHE A 888 -10.38 -51.42 -29.22
C PHE A 888 -11.44 -52.01 -30.13
N THR A 889 -11.48 -51.61 -31.41
CA THR A 889 -12.43 -52.16 -32.39
C THR A 889 -12.25 -53.67 -32.51
N LYS A 890 -11.02 -54.14 -32.68
CA LYS A 890 -10.71 -55.58 -32.76
C LYS A 890 -11.14 -56.33 -31.50
N MET A 891 -10.75 -55.82 -30.33
CA MET A 891 -11.10 -56.41 -29.03
C MET A 891 -12.63 -56.53 -28.85
N LEU A 892 -13.39 -55.49 -29.18
CA LEU A 892 -14.84 -55.49 -29.04
C LEU A 892 -15.51 -56.47 -30.00
N LEU A 893 -15.09 -56.50 -31.27
CA LEU A 893 -15.61 -57.45 -32.27
C LEU A 893 -15.28 -58.90 -31.91
N GLU A 894 -14.10 -59.15 -31.32
CA GLU A 894 -13.73 -60.49 -30.83
C GLU A 894 -14.55 -60.92 -29.61
N ASN A 895 -15.08 -59.96 -28.84
CA ASN A 895 -15.95 -60.21 -27.69
C ASN A 895 -17.45 -60.01 -28.03
N GLY A 896 -17.83 -60.22 -29.30
CA GLY A 896 -19.25 -60.30 -29.70
C GLY A 896 -19.95 -58.96 -29.91
N ALA A 897 -19.22 -57.86 -30.12
CA ALA A 897 -19.84 -56.61 -30.56
C ALA A 897 -20.43 -56.74 -31.96
N ASP A 898 -21.70 -56.37 -32.14
CA ASP A 898 -22.40 -56.42 -33.42
C ASP A 898 -22.08 -55.15 -34.25
N PRO A 899 -21.48 -55.29 -35.44
CA PRO A 899 -21.13 -54.16 -36.30
C PRO A 899 -22.32 -53.49 -36.99
N ASN A 900 -23.55 -53.97 -36.78
CA ASN A 900 -24.76 -53.51 -37.46
C ASN A 900 -25.76 -52.76 -36.56
N ILE A 901 -25.41 -52.48 -35.30
CA ILE A 901 -26.28 -51.73 -34.39
C ILE A 901 -26.12 -50.22 -34.60
N LEU A 902 -27.24 -49.51 -34.64
CA LEU A 902 -27.30 -48.05 -34.75
C LEU A 902 -27.03 -47.36 -33.41
N ASN A 903 -26.30 -46.24 -33.44
CA ASN A 903 -26.18 -45.35 -32.27
C ASN A 903 -27.46 -44.51 -32.07
N GLY A 904 -27.53 -43.73 -30.99
CA GLY A 904 -28.66 -42.82 -30.71
C GLY A 904 -28.82 -41.69 -31.74
N GLU A 905 -27.78 -41.38 -32.51
CA GLU A 905 -27.79 -40.48 -33.67
C GLU A 905 -28.09 -41.21 -34.98
N ARG A 906 -28.42 -42.50 -34.89
CA ARG A 906 -28.72 -43.39 -36.02
C ARG A 906 -27.61 -43.43 -37.05
N TRP A 907 -26.40 -43.78 -36.63
CA TRP A 907 -25.24 -44.12 -37.46
C TRP A 907 -24.80 -45.56 -37.24
N LEU A 908 -24.33 -46.23 -38.31
CA LEU A 908 -23.70 -47.54 -38.23
C LEU A 908 -22.18 -47.43 -37.99
N PRO A 909 -21.56 -48.39 -37.29
CA PRO A 909 -20.10 -48.46 -37.12
C PRO A 909 -19.34 -48.33 -38.46
N LEU A 910 -19.80 -49.00 -39.52
CA LEU A 910 -19.18 -48.95 -40.83
C LEU A 910 -19.21 -47.54 -41.45
N GLN A 911 -20.33 -46.83 -41.33
CA GLN A 911 -20.46 -45.46 -41.82
C GLN A 911 -19.52 -44.51 -41.08
N LEU A 912 -19.40 -44.66 -39.76
CA LEU A 912 -18.45 -43.88 -38.95
C LEU A 912 -17.00 -44.17 -39.34
N ALA A 913 -16.65 -45.42 -39.65
CA ALA A 913 -15.30 -45.78 -40.08
C ALA A 913 -14.94 -45.16 -41.44
N VAL A 914 -15.91 -45.12 -42.35
CA VAL A 914 -15.76 -44.49 -43.67
C VAL A 914 -15.70 -42.97 -43.56
N ASP A 915 -16.54 -42.36 -42.73
CA ASP A 915 -16.53 -40.92 -42.47
C ASP A 915 -15.21 -40.47 -41.81
N ALA A 916 -14.68 -41.29 -40.91
CA ALA A 916 -13.36 -41.13 -40.34
C ALA A 916 -12.22 -41.50 -41.30
N GLU A 917 -12.49 -41.92 -42.54
CA GLU A 917 -11.48 -42.29 -43.53
C GLU A 917 -10.48 -43.38 -43.05
N SER A 918 -10.95 -44.35 -42.24
CA SER A 918 -10.11 -45.40 -41.68
C SER A 918 -10.24 -46.70 -42.46
N SER A 919 -9.32 -46.93 -43.42
CA SER A 919 -9.34 -48.13 -44.28
C SER A 919 -9.17 -49.44 -43.50
N GLU A 920 -8.29 -49.47 -42.50
CA GLU A 920 -8.05 -50.65 -41.67
C GLU A 920 -9.29 -51.05 -40.86
N ILE A 921 -9.94 -50.08 -40.20
CA ILE A 921 -11.15 -50.32 -39.41
C ILE A 921 -12.33 -50.68 -40.30
N THR A 922 -12.46 -50.04 -41.46
CA THR A 922 -13.50 -50.36 -42.46
C THR A 922 -13.34 -51.80 -42.94
N THR A 923 -12.11 -52.20 -43.26
CA THR A 923 -11.80 -53.58 -43.68
C THR A 923 -12.16 -54.57 -42.59
N LEU A 924 -11.74 -54.30 -41.34
CA LEU A 924 -12.03 -55.14 -40.18
C LEU A 924 -13.54 -55.27 -39.92
N LEU A 925 -14.31 -54.17 -40.00
CA LEU A 925 -15.76 -54.21 -39.80
C LEU A 925 -16.45 -55.07 -40.87
N LEU A 926 -16.07 -54.91 -42.15
CA LEU A 926 -16.60 -55.70 -43.25
C LEU A 926 -16.25 -57.19 -43.11
N GLU A 927 -15.01 -57.51 -42.69
CA GLU A 927 -14.59 -58.89 -42.40
C GLU A 927 -15.37 -59.52 -41.25
N ARG A 928 -15.87 -58.71 -40.31
CA ARG A 928 -16.67 -59.15 -39.16
C ARG A 928 -18.18 -59.04 -39.39
N GLY A 929 -18.63 -58.94 -40.65
CA GLY A 929 -20.04 -59.01 -41.02
C GLY A 929 -20.81 -57.69 -40.95
N ALA A 930 -20.13 -56.54 -41.03
CA ALA A 930 -20.81 -55.27 -41.23
C ALA A 930 -21.55 -55.25 -42.58
N ASN A 931 -22.81 -54.81 -42.58
CA ASN A 931 -23.61 -54.64 -43.79
C ASN A 931 -23.03 -53.50 -44.63
N VAL A 932 -22.46 -53.87 -45.79
CA VAL A 932 -21.81 -52.95 -46.73
C VAL A 932 -22.74 -51.84 -47.22
N ASP A 933 -24.04 -52.13 -47.30
CA ASP A 933 -25.08 -51.20 -47.74
C ASP A 933 -25.99 -50.73 -46.59
N GLY A 934 -25.55 -50.92 -45.34
CA GLY A 934 -26.31 -50.52 -44.17
C GLY A 934 -26.70 -49.03 -44.23
N ARG A 935 -27.99 -48.75 -44.07
CA ARG A 935 -28.56 -47.40 -44.18
C ARG A 935 -28.99 -46.89 -42.80
N ALA A 936 -28.81 -45.59 -42.59
CA ALA A 936 -29.12 -44.90 -41.34
C ALA A 936 -30.04 -43.69 -41.60
N GLU A 937 -30.23 -42.74 -40.68
CA GLU A 937 -31.34 -41.74 -40.72
C GLU A 937 -31.40 -40.81 -41.96
N LYS A 938 -30.40 -40.82 -42.84
CA LYS A 938 -30.42 -40.11 -44.15
C LYS A 938 -30.59 -41.03 -45.36
N SER A 939 -30.85 -42.32 -45.14
CA SER A 939 -30.87 -43.35 -46.18
C SER A 939 -29.59 -43.43 -47.02
N GLN A 940 -28.47 -42.93 -46.49
CA GLN A 940 -27.16 -42.93 -47.17
C GLN A 940 -26.40 -44.21 -46.80
N SER A 941 -25.96 -44.97 -47.81
CA SER A 941 -25.03 -46.10 -47.61
C SER A 941 -23.60 -45.59 -47.35
N PRO A 942 -22.69 -46.41 -46.81
CA PRO A 942 -21.27 -46.07 -46.67
C PRO A 942 -20.63 -45.55 -47.97
N LEU A 943 -21.09 -46.04 -49.13
CA LEU A 943 -20.62 -45.61 -50.44
C LEU A 943 -20.92 -44.12 -50.74
N PHE A 944 -22.05 -43.58 -50.24
CA PHE A 944 -22.33 -42.15 -50.33
C PHE A 944 -21.31 -41.32 -49.56
N ILE A 945 -20.96 -41.75 -48.36
CA ILE A 945 -20.00 -41.05 -47.49
C ILE A 945 -18.60 -41.09 -48.14
N ALA A 946 -18.16 -42.25 -48.64
CA ALA A 946 -16.89 -42.36 -49.36
C ALA A 946 -16.85 -41.44 -50.61
N SER A 947 -17.98 -41.33 -51.31
CA SER A 947 -18.15 -40.48 -52.50
C SER A 947 -18.11 -38.98 -52.17
N GLU A 948 -18.68 -38.57 -51.04
CA GLU A 948 -18.61 -37.20 -50.54
C GLU A 948 -17.20 -36.82 -50.08
N ARG A 949 -16.54 -37.71 -49.31
CA ARG A 949 -15.18 -37.50 -48.80
C ARG A 949 -14.13 -37.54 -49.92
N GLY A 950 -14.42 -38.27 -51.01
CA GLY A 950 -13.51 -38.41 -52.15
C GLY A 950 -12.40 -39.44 -51.91
N ASN A 951 -12.63 -40.39 -51.01
CA ASN A 951 -11.64 -41.41 -50.67
C ASN A 951 -11.74 -42.57 -51.67
N THR A 952 -10.91 -42.52 -52.72
CA THR A 952 -10.89 -43.51 -53.80
C THR A 952 -10.59 -44.92 -53.30
N SER A 953 -9.69 -45.07 -52.32
CA SER A 953 -9.33 -46.38 -51.74
C SER A 953 -10.49 -47.01 -50.98
N LEU A 954 -11.19 -46.24 -50.15
CA LEU A 954 -12.38 -46.71 -49.43
C LEU A 954 -13.55 -46.98 -50.38
N THR A 955 -13.73 -46.14 -51.40
CA THR A 955 -14.76 -46.35 -52.43
C THR A 955 -14.51 -47.68 -53.14
N ARG A 956 -13.26 -47.95 -53.54
CA ARG A 956 -12.88 -49.22 -54.16
C ARG A 956 -13.12 -50.39 -53.21
N LEU A 957 -12.66 -50.29 -51.96
CA LEU A 957 -12.88 -51.32 -50.94
C LEU A 957 -14.37 -51.65 -50.75
N LEU A 958 -15.25 -50.64 -50.70
CA LEU A 958 -16.69 -50.86 -50.55
C LEU A 958 -17.29 -51.56 -51.78
N LEU A 959 -16.90 -51.14 -53.00
CA LEU A 959 -17.35 -51.78 -54.25
C LEU A 959 -16.85 -53.23 -54.37
N ASP A 960 -15.59 -53.48 -54.05
CA ASP A 960 -14.99 -54.82 -54.03
C ASP A 960 -15.69 -55.75 -53.03
N ARG A 961 -16.31 -55.18 -51.98
CA ARG A 961 -17.09 -55.89 -50.96
C ARG A 961 -18.59 -55.88 -51.25
N GLY A 962 -18.99 -55.53 -52.48
CA GLY A 962 -20.35 -55.69 -52.99
C GLY A 962 -21.30 -54.53 -52.72
N ALA A 963 -20.80 -53.32 -52.40
CA ALA A 963 -21.66 -52.15 -52.23
C ALA A 963 -22.51 -51.85 -53.47
N GLU A 964 -23.78 -51.52 -53.26
CA GLU A 964 -24.73 -51.15 -54.32
C GLU A 964 -24.30 -49.83 -54.99
N ILE A 965 -23.63 -49.95 -56.15
CA ILE A 965 -23.03 -48.82 -56.87
C ILE A 965 -24.03 -47.73 -57.28
N ASN A 966 -25.28 -48.14 -57.53
CA ASN A 966 -26.37 -47.27 -57.95
C ASN A 966 -27.40 -47.04 -56.82
N ALA A 967 -27.01 -47.21 -55.56
CA ALA A 967 -27.90 -46.99 -54.42
C ALA A 967 -28.53 -45.60 -54.49
N GLU A 968 -29.83 -45.52 -54.23
CA GLU A 968 -30.58 -44.26 -54.19
C GLU A 968 -30.93 -43.88 -52.75
N ASN A 969 -30.66 -42.63 -52.39
CA ASN A 969 -31.17 -42.04 -51.14
C ASN A 969 -32.62 -41.54 -51.31
N GLU A 970 -33.19 -40.93 -50.27
CA GLU A 970 -34.56 -40.40 -50.32
C GLU A 970 -34.79 -39.34 -51.39
N GLN A 971 -33.74 -38.70 -51.93
CA GLN A 971 -33.82 -37.71 -53.00
C GLN A 971 -33.55 -38.32 -54.39
N LYS A 972 -33.47 -39.66 -54.50
CA LYS A 972 -33.02 -40.38 -55.70
C LYS A 972 -31.61 -39.97 -56.15
N MET A 973 -30.81 -39.39 -55.26
CA MET A 973 -29.43 -39.11 -55.57
C MET A 973 -28.62 -40.40 -55.49
N THR A 974 -27.65 -40.57 -56.38
CA THR A 974 -26.71 -41.71 -56.41
C THR A 974 -25.32 -41.32 -55.87
N PRO A 975 -24.47 -42.28 -55.49
CA PRO A 975 -23.08 -41.99 -55.10
C PRO A 975 -22.31 -41.21 -56.17
N LEU A 976 -22.55 -41.49 -57.45
CA LEU A 976 -21.95 -40.76 -58.57
C LEU A 976 -22.36 -39.28 -58.58
N MET A 977 -23.62 -38.96 -58.30
CA MET A 977 -24.08 -37.57 -58.17
C MET A 977 -23.39 -36.87 -56.99
N TYR A 978 -23.22 -37.55 -55.86
CA TYR A 978 -22.48 -37.00 -54.71
C TYR A 978 -21.01 -36.74 -55.03
N ALA A 979 -20.31 -37.70 -55.63
CA ALA A 979 -18.92 -37.52 -56.05
C ALA A 979 -18.77 -36.34 -57.02
N SER A 980 -19.72 -36.20 -57.95
CA SER A 980 -19.75 -35.11 -58.93
C SER A 980 -20.02 -33.77 -58.27
N TYR A 981 -21.02 -33.71 -57.37
CA TYR A 981 -21.35 -32.54 -56.58
C TYR A 981 -20.16 -32.10 -55.71
N TYR A 982 -19.40 -33.00 -55.09
CA TYR A 982 -18.23 -32.62 -54.29
C TYR A 982 -16.94 -32.49 -55.09
N GLY A 983 -16.97 -32.66 -56.42
CA GLY A 983 -15.79 -32.54 -57.29
C GLY A 983 -14.73 -33.60 -57.02
N ARG A 984 -15.14 -34.84 -56.70
CA ARG A 984 -14.24 -35.95 -56.40
C ARG A 984 -13.91 -36.72 -57.67
N VAL A 985 -13.11 -36.10 -58.55
CA VAL A 985 -12.78 -36.57 -59.90
C VAL A 985 -12.35 -38.04 -59.94
N ASP A 986 -11.43 -38.44 -59.05
CA ASP A 986 -10.92 -39.82 -58.99
C ASP A 986 -12.01 -40.83 -58.63
N VAL A 987 -12.93 -40.45 -57.73
CA VAL A 987 -14.08 -41.27 -57.36
C VAL A 987 -15.12 -41.31 -58.48
N VAL A 988 -15.33 -40.21 -59.21
CA VAL A 988 -16.19 -40.17 -60.40
C VAL A 988 -15.66 -41.14 -61.46
N HIS A 989 -14.36 -41.10 -61.76
CA HIS A 989 -13.75 -42.06 -62.68
C HIS A 989 -13.89 -43.50 -62.20
N LEU A 990 -13.62 -43.75 -60.91
CA LEU A 990 -13.75 -45.09 -60.33
C LEU A 990 -15.19 -45.61 -60.45
N LEU A 991 -16.19 -44.83 -60.05
CA LEU A 991 -17.60 -45.22 -60.11
C LEU A 991 -18.06 -45.47 -61.55
N LEU A 992 -17.68 -44.61 -62.51
CA LEU A 992 -18.01 -44.81 -63.93
C LEU A 992 -17.38 -46.09 -64.49
N ASN A 993 -16.09 -46.31 -64.21
CA ASN A 993 -15.37 -47.51 -64.63
C ASN A 993 -15.92 -48.78 -63.98
N SER A 994 -16.52 -48.67 -62.79
CA SER A 994 -17.20 -49.77 -62.08
C SER A 994 -18.67 -49.95 -62.49
N GLY A 995 -19.18 -49.21 -63.49
CA GLY A 995 -20.52 -49.41 -64.04
C GLY A 995 -21.63 -48.56 -63.41
N ALA A 996 -21.30 -47.42 -62.77
CA ALA A 996 -22.31 -46.50 -62.26
C ALA A 996 -23.14 -45.89 -63.41
N LYS A 997 -24.46 -45.80 -63.23
CA LYS A 997 -25.39 -45.17 -64.18
C LYS A 997 -25.16 -43.67 -64.19
N TYR A 998 -24.62 -43.18 -65.30
CA TYR A 998 -24.30 -41.75 -65.47
C TYR A 998 -25.53 -40.87 -65.76
N ASP A 999 -26.62 -41.47 -66.24
CA ASP A 999 -27.85 -40.82 -66.71
C ASP A 999 -29.02 -40.89 -65.71
N SER A 1000 -28.81 -41.48 -64.53
CA SER A 1000 -29.77 -41.43 -63.42
C SER A 1000 -30.13 -39.97 -63.10
N LYS A 1001 -31.38 -39.76 -62.67
CA LYS A 1001 -31.90 -38.43 -62.31
C LYS A 1001 -32.41 -38.41 -60.88
N ASP A 1002 -32.03 -37.37 -60.15
CA ASP A 1002 -32.57 -37.11 -58.82
C ASP A 1002 -34.05 -36.67 -58.88
N LYS A 1003 -34.67 -36.42 -57.71
CA LYS A 1003 -36.06 -35.94 -57.63
C LYS A 1003 -36.32 -34.61 -58.34
N PHE A 1004 -35.28 -33.82 -58.62
CA PHE A 1004 -35.37 -32.53 -59.32
C PHE A 1004 -35.05 -32.66 -60.81
N GLY A 1005 -34.78 -33.87 -61.30
CA GLY A 1005 -34.46 -34.15 -62.69
C GLY A 1005 -32.99 -33.92 -63.06
N HIS A 1006 -32.11 -33.67 -62.09
CA HIS A 1006 -30.69 -33.43 -62.31
C HIS A 1006 -29.90 -34.73 -62.39
N THR A 1007 -28.99 -34.80 -63.35
CA THR A 1007 -28.00 -35.88 -63.52
C THR A 1007 -26.71 -35.59 -62.75
N ALA A 1008 -25.79 -36.56 -62.70
CA ALA A 1008 -24.45 -36.34 -62.14
C ALA A 1008 -23.70 -35.18 -62.84
N LEU A 1009 -23.90 -35.02 -64.16
CA LEU A 1009 -23.32 -33.93 -64.94
C LEU A 1009 -23.90 -32.58 -64.54
N ASP A 1010 -25.21 -32.51 -64.30
CA ASP A 1010 -25.87 -31.30 -63.83
C ASP A 1010 -25.36 -30.90 -62.44
N HIS A 1011 -25.17 -31.87 -61.53
CA HIS A 1011 -24.57 -31.62 -60.21
C HIS A 1011 -23.12 -31.14 -60.27
N ALA A 1012 -22.34 -31.57 -61.27
CA ALA A 1012 -20.99 -31.04 -61.50
C ALA A 1012 -21.00 -29.60 -62.07
N LYS A 1013 -22.06 -29.20 -62.78
CA LYS A 1013 -22.18 -27.90 -63.48
C LYS A 1013 -22.96 -26.81 -62.73
N ASN A 1014 -24.06 -27.16 -62.04
CA ASN A 1014 -25.13 -26.24 -61.62
C ASN A 1014 -24.95 -25.52 -60.27
N TYR A 1015 -23.73 -25.35 -59.73
CA TYR A 1015 -23.53 -24.54 -58.51
C TYR A 1015 -22.61 -23.34 -58.69
N TYR A 1016 -22.65 -22.73 -59.88
CA TYR A 1016 -21.99 -21.44 -60.15
C TYR A 1016 -22.76 -20.23 -59.61
N ASP A 1017 -23.96 -20.42 -59.03
CA ASP A 1017 -24.77 -19.30 -58.53
C ASP A 1017 -24.72 -19.22 -56.99
N GLY A 1018 -23.76 -18.45 -56.48
CA GLY A 1018 -24.02 -17.65 -55.27
C GLY A 1018 -23.27 -17.91 -53.97
N ARG A 1019 -22.34 -18.88 -53.84
CA ARG A 1019 -21.43 -18.94 -52.66
C ARG A 1019 -19.99 -19.27 -53.05
N ALA A 1020 -19.06 -18.48 -52.50
CA ALA A 1020 -17.63 -18.63 -52.68
C ALA A 1020 -17.13 -19.99 -52.16
N LEU A 1021 -17.10 -20.97 -53.05
CA LEU A 1021 -16.33 -22.18 -52.90
C LEU A 1021 -14.90 -21.87 -53.36
N ASP A 1022 -13.93 -22.32 -52.58
CA ASP A 1022 -12.51 -22.01 -52.81
C ASP A 1022 -12.07 -22.50 -54.19
N TYR A 1023 -11.21 -21.74 -54.89
CA TYR A 1023 -10.80 -21.96 -56.30
C TYR A 1023 -10.50 -23.43 -56.66
N PHE A 1024 -9.93 -24.18 -55.70
CA PHE A 1024 -9.62 -25.60 -55.84
C PHE A 1024 -10.85 -26.50 -56.05
N THR A 1025 -11.98 -26.21 -55.40
CA THR A 1025 -13.20 -27.02 -55.53
C THR A 1025 -13.93 -26.77 -56.85
N GLY A 1026 -13.91 -25.53 -57.36
CA GLY A 1026 -14.44 -25.19 -58.69
C GLY A 1026 -13.69 -25.87 -59.83
N LYS A 1027 -12.34 -25.88 -59.77
CA LYS A 1027 -11.50 -26.57 -60.75
C LYS A 1027 -11.78 -28.08 -60.77
N ARG A 1028 -11.85 -28.73 -59.60
CA ARG A 1028 -12.11 -30.17 -59.54
C ARG A 1028 -13.53 -30.57 -59.98
N ARG A 1029 -14.54 -29.74 -59.74
CA ARG A 1029 -15.90 -29.97 -60.29
C ARG A 1029 -15.92 -29.85 -61.81
N PHE A 1030 -15.19 -28.90 -62.37
CA PHE A 1030 -15.03 -28.77 -63.82
C PHE A 1030 -14.36 -30.01 -64.44
N GLU A 1031 -13.30 -30.53 -63.81
CA GLU A 1031 -12.66 -31.79 -64.21
C GLU A 1031 -13.62 -32.99 -64.10
N ALA A 1032 -14.44 -33.06 -63.04
CA ALA A 1032 -15.48 -34.09 -62.90
C ALA A 1032 -16.55 -33.99 -64.01
N ALA A 1033 -16.97 -32.77 -64.37
CA ALA A 1033 -17.90 -32.54 -65.48
C ALA A 1033 -17.29 -33.00 -66.81
N GLN A 1034 -16.01 -32.72 -67.06
CA GLN A 1034 -15.30 -33.21 -68.25
C GLN A 1034 -15.23 -34.73 -68.29
N ALA A 1035 -14.95 -35.39 -67.15
CA ALA A 1035 -14.93 -36.84 -67.06
C ALA A 1035 -16.28 -37.47 -67.44
N LEU A 1036 -17.38 -36.89 -66.95
CA LEU A 1036 -18.74 -37.32 -67.26
C LEU A 1036 -19.09 -37.09 -68.75
N GLU A 1037 -18.76 -35.93 -69.31
CA GLU A 1037 -18.97 -35.64 -70.73
C GLU A 1037 -18.17 -36.55 -71.65
N GLN A 1038 -16.93 -36.87 -71.29
CA GLN A 1038 -16.09 -37.80 -72.05
C GLN A 1038 -16.67 -39.22 -72.00
N HIS A 1039 -17.15 -39.65 -70.83
CA HIS A 1039 -17.79 -40.95 -70.67
C HIS A 1039 -19.12 -41.05 -71.44
N GLU A 1040 -19.94 -40.00 -71.39
CA GLU A 1040 -21.18 -39.89 -72.17
C GLU A 1040 -20.89 -39.96 -73.69
N LYS A 1041 -19.88 -39.24 -74.18
CA LYS A 1041 -19.44 -39.32 -75.58
C LYS A 1041 -18.97 -40.72 -75.97
N LYS A 1042 -18.23 -41.41 -75.10
CA LYS A 1042 -17.79 -42.80 -75.34
C LYS A 1042 -18.97 -43.77 -75.45
N ILE A 1043 -19.97 -43.67 -74.56
CA ILE A 1043 -21.17 -44.52 -74.61
C ILE A 1043 -22.05 -44.20 -75.82
N LYS A 1044 -22.21 -42.93 -76.19
CA LYS A 1044 -22.94 -42.54 -77.41
C LYS A 1044 -22.23 -43.07 -78.67
N ALA A 1045 -20.91 -42.96 -78.73
CA ALA A 1045 -20.10 -43.48 -79.83
C ALA A 1045 -20.07 -45.03 -79.90
N SER A 1046 -20.27 -45.75 -78.80
CA SER A 1046 -20.46 -47.20 -78.81
C SER A 1046 -21.88 -47.60 -79.24
N ARG A 1047 -22.92 -46.83 -78.83
CA ARG A 1047 -24.30 -47.01 -79.31
C ARG A 1047 -24.47 -46.75 -80.80
N ASP A 1048 -23.73 -45.77 -81.35
CA ASP A 1048 -23.75 -45.45 -82.79
C ASP A 1048 -22.99 -46.47 -83.66
N LYS A 1049 -22.31 -47.46 -83.05
CA LYS A 1049 -21.59 -48.54 -83.75
C LYS A 1049 -22.33 -49.89 -83.79
N ASP A 1050 -23.48 -50.01 -83.13
CA ASP A 1050 -24.30 -51.24 -83.19
C ASP A 1050 -25.48 -51.09 -84.16
N VAL A 1051 -25.43 -51.85 -85.26
CA VAL A 1051 -26.59 -52.30 -86.04
C VAL A 1051 -26.42 -53.83 -86.24
N PRO A 1052 -27.52 -54.58 -86.34
CA PRO A 1052 -28.08 -55.47 -85.31
C PRO A 1052 -27.42 -56.85 -85.22
N VAL A 1053 -27.49 -57.50 -84.06
CA VAL A 1053 -27.50 -58.97 -83.99
C VAL A 1053 -28.83 -59.38 -83.38
N GLU A 1054 -29.66 -60.03 -84.20
CA GLU A 1054 -30.81 -60.79 -83.75
C GLU A 1054 -30.39 -61.90 -82.77
N CYS A 1055 -31.22 -62.07 -81.75
CA CYS A 1055 -31.37 -63.24 -80.89
C CYS A 1055 -30.19 -63.58 -79.96
N LEU A 1056 -30.39 -63.32 -78.67
CA LEU A 1056 -30.96 -64.34 -77.78
C LEU A 1056 -31.61 -63.66 -76.56
N SER A 1057 -32.94 -63.63 -76.57
CA SER A 1057 -33.74 -63.63 -75.35
C SER A 1057 -33.42 -64.87 -74.52
N ILE A 1058 -33.29 -64.72 -73.20
CA ILE A 1058 -33.97 -65.56 -72.19
C ILE A 1058 -33.98 -64.73 -70.89
N ASP A 1059 -35.18 -64.25 -70.59
CA ASP A 1059 -35.94 -64.31 -69.35
C ASP A 1059 -35.25 -64.34 -67.97
N SER A 1060 -35.94 -63.58 -67.13
CA SER A 1060 -36.07 -63.67 -65.69
C SER A 1060 -36.20 -65.08 -65.11
N ASP A 1061 -35.85 -65.15 -63.83
CA ASP A 1061 -36.19 -66.17 -62.85
C ASP A 1061 -35.32 -67.43 -62.84
N THR A 1062 -34.44 -67.52 -61.84
CA THR A 1062 -34.54 -68.64 -60.90
C THR A 1062 -33.89 -68.36 -59.55
N GLN A 1063 -34.68 -68.70 -58.56
CA GLN A 1063 -34.45 -68.80 -57.14
C GLN A 1063 -33.39 -69.88 -56.79
N ILE A 1064 -32.95 -69.87 -55.53
CA ILE A 1064 -32.50 -71.03 -54.71
C ILE A 1064 -30.99 -71.36 -54.68
N SER A 1065 -30.42 -71.14 -53.48
CA SER A 1065 -29.44 -71.97 -52.73
C SER A 1065 -28.08 -72.23 -53.38
N SER A 1066 -27.00 -72.58 -52.71
CA SER A 1066 -26.59 -72.74 -51.31
C SER A 1066 -25.12 -73.13 -51.46
N ASP A 1067 -24.36 -72.96 -50.39
CA ASP A 1067 -23.23 -73.82 -50.09
C ASP A 1067 -21.97 -73.73 -50.98
N SER A 1068 -21.00 -73.05 -50.36
CA SER A 1068 -19.83 -73.74 -49.82
C SER A 1068 -18.63 -73.96 -50.74
N SER A 1069 -17.50 -74.02 -50.04
CA SER A 1069 -16.27 -74.69 -50.41
C SER A 1069 -15.39 -73.86 -51.36
N THR A 1070 -14.47 -73.09 -50.78
CA THR A 1070 -13.12 -73.48 -50.33
C THR A 1070 -12.12 -73.42 -51.46
N ASP A 1071 -11.02 -72.75 -51.14
CA ASP A 1071 -9.68 -73.12 -51.56
C ASP A 1071 -9.34 -72.93 -53.05
N THR A 1072 -8.18 -72.46 -53.46
CA THR A 1072 -6.94 -72.15 -52.78
C THR A 1072 -6.04 -71.41 -53.77
N GLU A 1073 -5.16 -70.61 -53.21
CA GLU A 1073 -3.78 -70.43 -53.66
C GLU A 1073 -3.45 -69.72 -54.98
N LYS A 1074 -2.88 -68.52 -54.75
CA LYS A 1074 -1.49 -68.17 -55.12
C LYS A 1074 -1.12 -68.41 -56.58
N LYS A 1075 -0.82 -67.31 -57.29
CA LYS A 1075 0.57 -66.87 -57.46
C LYS A 1075 0.69 -65.62 -58.32
N ASN A 1076 1.59 -64.77 -57.84
CA ASN A 1076 2.64 -64.09 -58.57
C ASN A 1076 2.31 -62.89 -59.47
N ILE A 1077 2.87 -61.76 -59.00
CA ILE A 1077 3.89 -60.95 -59.66
C ILE A 1077 3.52 -60.38 -61.03
N GLY A 1078 3.55 -59.04 -61.11
CA GLY A 1078 4.05 -58.37 -62.31
C GLY A 1078 3.24 -57.15 -62.68
N PHE A 1079 3.65 -56.00 -62.16
CA PHE A 1079 3.46 -54.74 -62.86
C PHE A 1079 4.14 -54.83 -64.23
N VAL A 1080 3.38 -54.71 -65.32
CA VAL A 1080 3.75 -53.93 -66.52
C VAL A 1080 2.44 -53.45 -67.17
N GLU A 1081 2.33 -52.12 -67.28
CA GLU A 1081 1.40 -51.27 -68.08
C GLU A 1081 -0.12 -51.46 -67.98
#